data_AF-A0A2M7Z7E9-F1
#
_entry.id   AF-A0A2M7Z7E9-F1
#
_cell.length_a   1.000
_cell.length_b   1.000
_cell.length_c   1.000
_cell.angle_alpha   90.00
_cell.angle_beta   90.00
_cell.angle_gamma   90.00
#
_symmetry.space_group_name_H-M   'P 1'
#
loop_
_entity.id
_entity.type
_entity.pdbx_description
1 polymer ?
#
loop_
_entity_poly.entity_id
_entity_poly.type
_entity_poly.pdbx_seq_one_letter_code
_entity_poly.pdbx_strand_id
1 'polypeptide(L)'
;MTNILQEKKKKSPAFIALIVSAIVFGVFVALFVVTSIVVGIQYSDRVAPGLRLGNVNIGGFTEGQLKEFLQNKNDQLVGTGINISFDTNAGNKETTLYPVVVADGNSYELVYTDIQAEAERILRFGKSGGIMLKGVSNIISALGKPSISLKYVEINDEKIKEELKSLLSEYEFEAVDAGVIITKTNPLEFTITTSSVGVVFDYNEAVSQIKDQWINLVVPSVKVAREDTDPNFVEDDLNGTQDALNKIFLPGSLFLTYDFSNAENFIFRGRKTWEINIKQIGEWIEPQKKDGVVIFGLNKESVISFVKDEIASKVDIEPQDAKFLISEGGKVTEFQGSRIGFKVNLEENYNMLNNLFINRNYLEEGADLQLVSSTVDLVISEAESEISTGDVNDLGITEILGVGTSDFAGSPSNRIKNIQNAVNKLNGVLIKPGEEFSTIKYTKPYTIEGGYLPELVIKGDEIKAEIGGGLCQIGTTLFRMAMNSGMKITERRNHSLVVSYYNDPVNHLPGTDATIYDPNPDFRFLNDTANYVLLETDINWNTMELIFTLWGTDDGREASFTHPVVRRWIPYGPTKIIETTKLAPGARSCQHAYTGAETFFTYTRQLPGKDKESIVYESYYRSLPQICLVGIVTATPPCEGEACSPPIVLPE
;
A
#
# COMPACT_ATOMS: atom_id res chain seq x y z
N MET A 1 -85.37 23.90 -90.84
CA MET A 1 -84.88 23.90 -89.45
C MET A 1 -84.04 22.64 -89.24
N THR A 2 -82.73 22.86 -89.15
CA THR A 2 -81.65 22.17 -88.42
C THR A 2 -81.86 20.77 -87.81
N ASN A 3 -80.88 19.88 -88.08
CA ASN A 3 -80.18 18.86 -87.24
C ASN A 3 -80.98 18.15 -86.11
N ILE A 4 -80.86 16.85 -85.86
CA ILE A 4 -79.64 16.10 -85.48
C ILE A 4 -79.85 14.60 -85.75
N LEU A 5 -78.90 13.98 -86.46
CA LEU A 5 -78.67 12.53 -86.51
C LEU A 5 -77.89 12.10 -85.26
N GLN A 6 -78.34 11.06 -84.56
CA GLN A 6 -77.53 10.34 -83.56
C GLN A 6 -77.25 8.91 -84.05
N GLU A 7 -76.04 8.68 -84.55
CA GLU A 7 -75.46 7.35 -84.76
C GLU A 7 -75.25 6.63 -83.42
N LYS A 8 -75.83 5.43 -83.25
CA LYS A 8 -75.39 4.49 -82.21
C LYS A 8 -74.14 3.74 -82.70
N LYS A 9 -72.96 4.23 -82.30
CA LYS A 9 -71.67 3.53 -82.49
C LYS A 9 -71.72 2.12 -81.90
N LYS A 10 -71.53 1.09 -82.73
CA LYS A 10 -71.31 -0.31 -82.31
C LYS A 10 -69.92 -0.38 -81.65
N LYS A 11 -69.87 -0.63 -80.32
CA LYS A 11 -68.62 -0.71 -79.54
C LYS A 11 -67.74 -1.83 -80.09
N SER A 12 -66.45 -1.56 -80.33
CA SER A 12 -65.52 -2.54 -80.93
C SER A 12 -65.28 -3.73 -79.99
N PRO A 13 -64.95 -4.94 -80.50
CA PRO A 13 -64.64 -6.10 -79.67
C PRO A 13 -63.51 -5.85 -78.65
N ALA A 14 -62.57 -4.95 -78.96
CA ALA A 14 -61.53 -4.51 -78.02
C ALA A 14 -62.11 -3.73 -76.82
N PHE A 15 -63.17 -2.95 -77.00
CA PHE A 15 -63.83 -2.21 -75.92
C PHE A 15 -64.61 -3.15 -74.98
N ILE A 16 -65.20 -4.22 -75.51
CA ILE A 16 -65.88 -5.25 -74.69
C ILE A 16 -64.84 -6.08 -73.92
N ALA A 17 -63.74 -6.48 -74.57
CA ALA A 17 -62.64 -7.18 -73.91
C ALA A 17 -62.02 -6.36 -72.76
N LEU A 18 -61.91 -5.04 -72.92
CA LEU A 18 -61.39 -4.12 -71.90
C LEU A 18 -62.35 -3.99 -70.70
N ILE A 19 -63.67 -3.96 -70.94
CA ILE A 19 -64.68 -3.99 -69.87
C ILE A 19 -64.68 -5.32 -69.13
N VAL A 20 -64.63 -6.45 -69.85
CA VAL A 20 -64.58 -7.79 -69.24
C VAL A 20 -63.30 -7.93 -68.41
N SER A 21 -62.15 -7.48 -68.93
CA SER A 21 -60.88 -7.49 -68.19
C SER A 21 -60.94 -6.60 -66.95
N ALA A 22 -61.57 -5.42 -67.01
CA ALA A 22 -61.75 -4.55 -65.85
C ALA A 22 -62.70 -5.15 -64.79
N ILE A 23 -63.78 -5.84 -65.20
CA ILE A 23 -64.68 -6.54 -64.28
C ILE A 23 -63.96 -7.72 -63.62
N VAL A 24 -63.23 -8.52 -64.40
CA VAL A 24 -62.42 -9.63 -63.88
C VAL A 24 -61.38 -9.11 -62.91
N PHE A 25 -60.65 -8.05 -63.26
CA PHE A 25 -59.69 -7.39 -62.37
C PHE A 25 -60.36 -6.86 -61.10
N GLY A 26 -61.53 -6.22 -61.21
CA GLY A 26 -62.30 -5.75 -60.05
C GLY A 26 -62.73 -6.87 -59.12
N VAL A 27 -63.17 -8.01 -59.66
CA VAL A 27 -63.49 -9.22 -58.88
C VAL A 27 -62.24 -9.78 -58.19
N PHE A 28 -61.11 -9.82 -58.89
CA PHE A 28 -59.84 -10.25 -58.30
C PHE A 28 -59.39 -9.32 -57.17
N VAL A 29 -59.51 -8.00 -57.33
CA VAL A 29 -59.19 -7.02 -56.29
C VAL A 29 -60.13 -7.17 -55.09
N ALA A 30 -61.43 -7.32 -55.32
CA ALA A 30 -62.41 -7.53 -54.25
C ALA A 30 -62.14 -8.83 -53.48
N LEU A 31 -61.86 -9.93 -54.21
CA LEU A 31 -61.50 -11.22 -53.62
C LEU A 31 -60.21 -11.10 -52.81
N PHE A 32 -59.18 -10.44 -53.35
CA PHE A 32 -57.91 -10.22 -52.65
C PHE A 32 -58.10 -9.40 -51.37
N VAL A 33 -58.94 -8.36 -51.38
CA VAL A 33 -59.25 -7.56 -50.19
C VAL A 33 -59.97 -8.39 -49.13
N VAL A 34 -60.99 -9.17 -49.52
CA VAL A 34 -61.72 -10.06 -48.60
C VAL A 34 -60.79 -11.13 -48.03
N THR A 35 -60.00 -11.80 -48.86
CA THR A 35 -59.01 -12.80 -48.43
C THR A 35 -57.99 -12.18 -47.48
N SER A 36 -57.48 -10.98 -47.78
CA SER A 36 -56.55 -10.27 -46.91
C SER A 36 -57.18 -9.97 -45.54
N ILE A 37 -58.42 -9.48 -45.49
CA ILE A 37 -59.12 -9.22 -44.22
C ILE A 37 -59.31 -10.51 -43.41
N VAL A 38 -59.75 -11.59 -44.06
CA VAL A 38 -59.96 -12.90 -43.41
C VAL A 38 -58.65 -13.44 -42.83
N VAL A 39 -57.56 -13.44 -43.62
CA VAL A 39 -56.24 -13.87 -43.15
C VAL A 39 -55.72 -12.95 -42.04
N GLY A 40 -55.98 -11.64 -42.13
CA GLY A 40 -55.59 -10.66 -41.11
C GLY A 40 -56.28 -10.89 -39.76
N ILE A 41 -57.54 -11.33 -39.77
CA ILE A 41 -58.28 -11.72 -38.55
C ILE A 41 -57.82 -13.09 -38.05
N GLN A 42 -57.69 -14.08 -38.94
CA GLN A 42 -57.32 -15.45 -38.57
C GLN A 42 -55.95 -15.53 -37.87
N TYR A 43 -55.02 -14.66 -38.26
CA TYR A 43 -53.67 -14.59 -37.71
C TYR A 43 -53.44 -13.35 -36.85
N SER A 44 -54.49 -12.74 -36.28
CA SER A 44 -54.34 -11.62 -35.33
C SER A 44 -53.45 -12.02 -34.15
N ASP A 45 -53.72 -13.19 -33.58
CA ASP A 45 -53.12 -13.69 -32.34
C ASP A 45 -52.24 -14.94 -32.55
N ARG A 46 -51.80 -15.15 -33.80
CA ARG A 46 -50.93 -16.27 -34.20
C ARG A 46 -49.70 -15.79 -34.93
N VAL A 47 -48.61 -16.54 -34.85
CA VAL A 47 -47.39 -16.27 -35.62
C VAL A 47 -47.71 -16.26 -37.12
N ALA A 48 -47.11 -15.31 -37.86
CA ALA A 48 -47.33 -15.17 -39.30
C ALA A 48 -47.10 -16.51 -40.03
N PRO A 49 -47.98 -16.90 -40.97
CA PRO A 49 -47.87 -18.18 -41.64
C PRO A 49 -46.56 -18.25 -42.45
N GLY A 50 -45.93 -19.42 -42.46
CA GLY A 50 -44.66 -19.65 -43.15
C GLY A 50 -43.40 -19.10 -42.48
N LEU A 51 -43.53 -18.36 -41.37
CA LEU A 51 -42.37 -17.82 -40.63
C LEU A 51 -41.53 -18.94 -40.01
N ARG A 52 -40.21 -18.81 -40.14
CA ARG A 52 -39.23 -19.73 -39.56
C ARG A 52 -38.37 -19.01 -38.53
N LEU A 53 -38.00 -19.72 -37.47
CA LEU A 53 -36.98 -19.31 -36.51
C LEU A 53 -35.76 -20.22 -36.73
N GLY A 54 -34.71 -19.66 -37.34
CA GLY A 54 -33.63 -20.44 -37.93
C GLY A 54 -34.17 -21.47 -38.93
N ASN A 55 -33.93 -22.76 -38.64
CA ASN A 55 -34.40 -23.87 -39.47
C ASN A 55 -35.77 -24.44 -39.09
N VAL A 56 -36.44 -23.91 -38.05
CA VAL A 56 -37.72 -24.47 -37.57
C VAL A 56 -38.91 -23.63 -38.03
N ASN A 57 -39.95 -24.27 -38.57
CA ASN A 57 -41.19 -23.59 -38.95
C ASN A 57 -42.06 -23.36 -37.69
N ILE A 58 -42.34 -22.09 -37.39
CA ILE A 58 -43.16 -21.66 -36.25
C ILE A 58 -44.46 -20.98 -36.69
N GLY A 59 -44.71 -20.90 -38.00
CA GLY A 59 -45.86 -20.23 -38.55
C GLY A 59 -47.19 -20.84 -38.08
N GLY A 60 -48.10 -19.99 -37.61
CA GLY A 60 -49.41 -20.39 -37.10
C GLY A 60 -49.46 -20.78 -35.61
N PHE A 61 -48.33 -20.81 -34.91
CA PHE A 61 -48.31 -21.01 -33.46
C PHE A 61 -49.12 -19.92 -32.75
N THR A 62 -49.87 -20.33 -31.72
CA THR A 62 -50.44 -19.41 -30.74
C THR A 62 -49.34 -18.92 -29.79
N GLU A 63 -49.61 -17.87 -29.01
CA GLU A 63 -48.66 -17.37 -28.01
C GLU A 63 -48.19 -18.46 -27.03
N GLY A 64 -49.11 -19.28 -26.50
CA GLY A 64 -48.77 -20.37 -25.59
C GLY A 64 -47.87 -21.42 -26.24
N GLN A 65 -48.22 -21.85 -27.46
CA GLN A 65 -47.42 -22.82 -28.22
C GLN A 65 -46.02 -22.28 -28.57
N LEU A 66 -45.92 -20.98 -28.86
CA LEU A 66 -44.64 -20.34 -29.15
C LEU A 66 -43.75 -20.27 -27.92
N LYS A 67 -44.28 -19.85 -26.77
CA LYS A 67 -43.53 -19.79 -25.50
C LYS A 67 -43.06 -21.18 -25.08
N GLU A 68 -43.93 -22.18 -25.12
CA GLU A 68 -43.58 -23.56 -24.80
C GLU A 68 -42.50 -24.11 -25.75
N PHE A 69 -42.61 -23.82 -27.06
CA PHE A 69 -41.59 -24.18 -28.03
C PHE A 69 -40.23 -23.52 -27.72
N LEU A 70 -40.22 -22.21 -27.46
CA LEU A 70 -39.02 -21.46 -27.15
C LEU A 70 -38.39 -21.95 -25.83
N GLN A 71 -39.19 -22.19 -24.79
CA GLN A 71 -38.73 -22.73 -23.51
C GLN A 71 -38.08 -24.11 -23.69
N ASN A 72 -38.78 -25.05 -24.34
CA ASN A 72 -38.25 -26.39 -24.57
C ASN A 72 -36.95 -26.37 -25.41
N LYS A 73 -36.85 -25.43 -26.36
CA LYS A 73 -35.63 -25.26 -27.14
C LYS A 73 -34.50 -24.66 -26.32
N ASN A 74 -34.78 -23.66 -25.50
CA ASN A 74 -33.81 -23.07 -24.57
C ASN A 74 -33.29 -24.13 -23.58
N ASP A 75 -34.19 -24.91 -22.96
CA ASP A 75 -33.83 -25.98 -22.02
C ASP A 75 -32.98 -27.06 -22.71
N GLN A 76 -33.28 -27.38 -23.97
CA GLN A 76 -32.46 -28.29 -24.77
C GLN A 76 -31.05 -27.73 -25.00
N LEU A 77 -30.92 -26.45 -25.36
CA LEU A 77 -29.62 -25.80 -25.60
C LEU A 77 -28.80 -25.72 -24.31
N VAL A 78 -29.43 -25.30 -23.21
CA VAL A 78 -28.79 -25.22 -21.89
C VAL A 78 -28.36 -26.61 -21.40
N GLY A 79 -29.23 -27.62 -21.53
CA GLY A 79 -28.94 -28.98 -21.04
C GLY A 79 -27.94 -29.76 -21.88
N THR A 80 -27.85 -29.49 -23.19
CA THR A 80 -26.84 -30.11 -24.07
C THR A 80 -25.47 -29.45 -23.89
N GLY A 81 -25.45 -28.15 -23.56
CA GLY A 81 -24.24 -27.36 -23.49
C GLY A 81 -23.70 -26.98 -24.87
N ILE A 82 -22.57 -26.29 -24.85
CA ILE A 82 -21.83 -25.81 -26.02
C ILE A 82 -20.66 -26.76 -26.22
N ASN A 83 -20.60 -27.45 -27.37
CA ASN A 83 -19.46 -28.31 -27.68
C ASN A 83 -18.28 -27.45 -28.12
N ILE A 84 -17.17 -27.55 -27.39
CA ILE A 84 -15.92 -26.84 -27.63
C ILE A 84 -14.90 -27.84 -28.16
N SER A 85 -14.43 -27.63 -29.38
CA SER A 85 -13.36 -28.41 -30.00
C SER A 85 -12.11 -27.56 -30.21
N PHE A 86 -10.93 -28.12 -29.93
CA PHE A 86 -9.66 -27.42 -30.05
C PHE A 86 -8.53 -28.38 -30.38
N ASP A 87 -7.49 -27.87 -31.04
CA ASP A 87 -6.35 -28.68 -31.46
C ASP A 87 -5.22 -28.59 -30.40
N THR A 88 -4.66 -29.74 -30.00
CA THR A 88 -3.52 -29.82 -29.07
C THR A 88 -2.32 -30.49 -29.75
N ASN A 89 -1.15 -30.48 -29.11
CA ASN A 89 0.02 -31.23 -29.58
C ASN A 89 -0.22 -32.75 -29.67
N ALA A 90 -1.19 -33.29 -28.91
CA ALA A 90 -1.56 -34.70 -28.92
C ALA A 90 -2.74 -35.02 -29.86
N GLY A 91 -3.22 -34.04 -30.64
CA GLY A 91 -4.38 -34.14 -31.52
C GLY A 91 -5.58 -33.31 -31.07
N ASN A 92 -6.70 -33.48 -31.75
CA ASN A 92 -7.94 -32.76 -31.46
C ASN A 92 -8.58 -33.24 -30.14
N LYS A 93 -9.11 -32.29 -29.35
CA LYS A 93 -9.81 -32.52 -28.10
C LYS A 93 -11.18 -31.84 -28.13
N GLU A 94 -12.12 -32.41 -27.39
CA GLU A 94 -13.46 -31.87 -27.22
C GLU A 94 -13.80 -31.74 -25.72
N THR A 95 -14.52 -30.68 -25.37
CA THR A 95 -15.08 -30.45 -24.04
C THR A 95 -16.45 -29.77 -24.16
N THR A 96 -17.15 -29.59 -23.04
CA THR A 96 -18.48 -28.96 -23.02
C THR A 96 -18.49 -27.78 -22.07
N LEU A 97 -18.86 -26.61 -22.60
CA LEU A 97 -19.14 -25.42 -21.81
C LEU A 97 -20.64 -25.37 -21.51
N TYR A 98 -21.00 -25.38 -20.22
CA TYR A 98 -22.39 -25.28 -19.81
C TYR A 98 -22.81 -23.81 -19.69
N PRO A 99 -23.93 -23.39 -20.30
CA PRO A 99 -24.43 -22.01 -20.26
C PRO A 99 -24.83 -21.49 -18.87
N VAL A 100 -24.87 -22.36 -17.85
CA VAL A 100 -25.10 -22.02 -16.45
C VAL A 100 -23.95 -22.58 -15.64
N VAL A 101 -23.23 -21.72 -14.93
CA VAL A 101 -22.06 -22.10 -14.15
C VAL A 101 -22.34 -21.88 -12.67
N VAL A 102 -21.91 -22.83 -11.83
CA VAL A 102 -22.02 -22.75 -10.37
C VAL A 102 -20.61 -22.59 -9.80
N ALA A 103 -20.32 -21.44 -9.21
CA ALA A 103 -19.04 -21.12 -8.58
C ALA A 103 -19.28 -20.48 -7.20
N ASP A 104 -18.59 -20.98 -6.17
CA ASP A 104 -18.58 -20.42 -4.80
C ASP A 104 -19.97 -20.12 -4.19
N GLY A 105 -20.94 -20.99 -4.47
CA GLY A 105 -22.31 -20.86 -3.94
C GLY A 105 -23.20 -19.88 -4.71
N ASN A 106 -22.68 -19.24 -5.77
CA ASN A 106 -23.44 -18.44 -6.72
C ASN A 106 -23.59 -19.19 -8.05
N SER A 107 -24.70 -18.94 -8.74
CA SER A 107 -24.90 -19.38 -10.13
C SER A 107 -25.05 -18.17 -11.04
N TYR A 108 -24.36 -18.18 -12.17
CA TYR A 108 -24.55 -17.18 -13.22
C TYR A 108 -24.80 -17.84 -14.57
N GLU A 109 -25.55 -17.13 -15.40
CA GLU A 109 -25.88 -17.57 -16.75
C GLU A 109 -24.93 -16.88 -17.74
N LEU A 110 -24.25 -17.69 -18.55
CA LEU A 110 -23.41 -17.24 -19.66
C LEU A 110 -24.27 -16.76 -20.83
N VAL A 111 -25.41 -17.42 -21.03
CA VAL A 111 -26.39 -17.09 -22.06
C VAL A 111 -27.79 -17.11 -21.46
N TYR A 112 -28.47 -15.96 -21.52
CA TYR A 112 -29.85 -15.80 -21.07
C TYR A 112 -30.76 -15.47 -22.25
N THR A 113 -31.92 -16.12 -22.34
CA THR A 113 -32.92 -15.84 -23.38
C THR A 113 -34.22 -15.39 -22.74
N ASP A 114 -34.67 -14.16 -23.03
CA ASP A 114 -35.97 -13.68 -22.58
C ASP A 114 -37.07 -14.24 -23.49
N ILE A 115 -37.62 -15.38 -23.07
CA ILE A 115 -38.67 -16.11 -23.78
C ILE A 115 -39.93 -15.25 -23.96
N GLN A 116 -40.27 -14.40 -22.99
CA GLN A 116 -41.46 -13.56 -23.03
C GLN A 116 -41.31 -12.46 -24.09
N ALA A 117 -40.23 -11.69 -24.01
CA ALA A 117 -39.95 -10.61 -24.96
C ALA A 117 -39.79 -11.14 -26.39
N GLU A 118 -39.14 -12.29 -26.55
CA GLU A 118 -38.95 -12.92 -27.85
C GLU A 118 -40.28 -13.41 -28.45
N ALA A 119 -41.13 -14.08 -27.65
CA ALA A 119 -42.45 -14.51 -28.11
C ALA A 119 -43.31 -13.32 -28.55
N GLU A 120 -43.32 -12.22 -27.79
CA GLU A 120 -44.05 -11.00 -28.14
C GLU A 120 -43.55 -10.38 -29.45
N ARG A 121 -42.22 -10.32 -29.64
CA ARG A 121 -41.60 -9.78 -30.85
C ARG A 121 -42.00 -10.59 -32.08
N ILE A 122 -41.88 -11.92 -31.99
CA ILE A 122 -42.22 -12.85 -33.06
C ILE A 122 -43.71 -12.76 -33.39
N LEU A 123 -44.59 -12.66 -32.38
CA LEU A 123 -46.03 -12.51 -32.60
C LEU A 123 -46.41 -11.19 -33.29
N ARG A 124 -45.63 -10.13 -33.10
CA ARG A 124 -45.85 -8.83 -33.76
C ARG A 124 -45.23 -8.75 -35.17
N PHE A 125 -44.44 -9.74 -35.57
CA PHE A 125 -43.75 -9.75 -36.87
C PHE A 125 -44.74 -9.59 -38.03
N GLY A 126 -44.52 -8.56 -38.86
CA GLY A 126 -45.37 -8.28 -40.02
C GLY A 126 -46.80 -7.83 -39.69
N LYS A 127 -47.11 -7.46 -38.43
CA LYS A 127 -48.46 -7.08 -37.99
C LYS A 127 -48.64 -5.58 -37.72
N SER A 128 -48.01 -4.72 -38.51
CA SER A 128 -48.22 -3.27 -38.43
C SER A 128 -49.42 -2.81 -39.29
N GLY A 129 -50.10 -1.74 -38.87
CA GLY A 129 -51.22 -1.13 -39.61
C GLY A 129 -52.59 -1.79 -39.40
N GLY A 130 -53.55 -1.48 -40.29
CA GLY A 130 -54.92 -2.01 -40.24
C GLY A 130 -55.04 -3.47 -40.66
N ILE A 131 -56.19 -4.11 -40.37
CA ILE A 131 -56.45 -5.54 -40.61
C ILE A 131 -56.11 -5.99 -42.04
N MET A 132 -56.41 -5.17 -43.05
CA MET A 132 -56.11 -5.49 -44.45
C MET A 132 -54.60 -5.58 -44.72
N LEU A 133 -53.80 -4.64 -44.19
CA LEU A 133 -52.34 -4.64 -44.34
C LEU A 133 -51.69 -5.84 -43.61
N LYS A 134 -52.19 -6.18 -42.41
CA LYS A 134 -51.78 -7.41 -41.69
C LYS A 134 -52.06 -8.67 -42.53
N GLY A 135 -53.21 -8.70 -43.19
CA GLY A 135 -53.60 -9.74 -44.13
C GLY A 135 -52.63 -9.92 -45.29
N VAL A 136 -52.29 -8.82 -45.96
CA VAL A 136 -51.33 -8.81 -47.08
C VAL A 136 -49.95 -9.28 -46.62
N SER A 137 -49.47 -8.79 -45.47
CA SER A 137 -48.18 -9.21 -44.89
C SER A 137 -48.14 -10.72 -44.60
N ASN A 138 -49.21 -11.27 -44.04
CA ASN A 138 -49.32 -12.71 -43.78
C ASN A 138 -49.34 -13.54 -45.07
N ILE A 139 -50.02 -13.08 -46.13
CA ILE A 139 -49.98 -13.74 -47.45
C ILE A 139 -48.56 -13.73 -48.03
N ILE A 140 -47.85 -12.60 -47.93
CA ILE A 140 -46.45 -12.48 -48.35
C ILE A 140 -45.55 -13.42 -47.54
N SER A 141 -45.72 -13.46 -46.22
CA SER A 141 -44.97 -14.37 -45.34
C SER A 141 -45.21 -15.85 -45.68
N ALA A 142 -46.45 -16.24 -45.99
CA ALA A 142 -46.77 -17.62 -46.35
C ALA A 142 -46.07 -18.08 -47.63
N LEU A 143 -45.94 -17.19 -48.61
CA LEU A 143 -45.28 -17.46 -49.89
C LEU A 143 -43.75 -17.37 -49.79
N GLY A 144 -43.25 -16.33 -49.10
CA GLY A 144 -41.82 -16.03 -48.99
C GLY A 144 -41.08 -16.84 -47.92
N LYS A 145 -41.79 -17.42 -46.95
CA LYS A 145 -41.24 -18.21 -45.83
C LYS A 145 -40.02 -17.56 -45.15
N PRO A 146 -40.15 -16.31 -44.68
CA PRO A 146 -39.03 -15.57 -44.09
C PRO A 146 -38.45 -16.33 -42.89
N SER A 147 -37.14 -16.22 -42.70
CA SER A 147 -36.43 -16.74 -41.53
C SER A 147 -35.95 -15.58 -40.66
N ILE A 148 -36.12 -15.72 -39.35
CA ILE A 148 -35.65 -14.78 -38.33
C ILE A 148 -34.77 -15.50 -37.32
N SER A 149 -33.91 -14.77 -36.63
CA SER A 149 -33.14 -15.22 -35.46
C SER A 149 -33.71 -14.63 -34.17
N LEU A 150 -33.34 -15.21 -33.03
CA LEU A 150 -33.61 -14.64 -31.72
C LEU A 150 -32.95 -13.26 -31.60
N LYS A 151 -33.62 -12.31 -30.94
CA LYS A 151 -33.09 -10.97 -30.71
C LYS A 151 -32.88 -10.67 -29.24
N TYR A 152 -33.71 -11.21 -28.35
CA TYR A 152 -33.63 -11.03 -26.91
C TYR A 152 -32.82 -12.15 -26.26
N VAL A 153 -31.56 -12.26 -26.69
CA VAL A 153 -30.55 -13.15 -26.10
C VAL A 153 -29.44 -12.27 -25.54
N GLU A 154 -29.20 -12.39 -24.24
CA GLU A 154 -28.09 -11.76 -23.55
C GLU A 154 -26.96 -12.78 -23.43
N ILE A 155 -25.79 -12.41 -23.93
CA ILE A 155 -24.58 -13.23 -23.89
C ILE A 155 -23.54 -12.45 -23.11
N ASN A 156 -22.97 -13.08 -22.08
CA ASN A 156 -21.92 -12.48 -21.28
C ASN A 156 -20.55 -12.86 -21.85
N ASP A 157 -20.08 -12.06 -22.81
CA ASP A 157 -18.83 -12.31 -23.54
C ASP A 157 -17.64 -12.50 -22.58
N GLU A 158 -17.52 -11.67 -21.54
CA GLU A 158 -16.40 -11.74 -20.59
C GLU A 158 -16.46 -13.00 -19.72
N LYS A 159 -17.66 -13.37 -19.22
CA LYS A 159 -17.80 -14.61 -18.45
C LYS A 159 -17.55 -15.84 -19.30
N ILE A 160 -17.96 -15.85 -20.56
CA ILE A 160 -17.64 -16.97 -21.48
C ILE A 160 -16.13 -17.08 -21.69
N LYS A 161 -15.42 -15.96 -21.88
CA LYS A 161 -13.96 -15.97 -22.01
C LYS A 161 -13.28 -16.48 -20.75
N GLU A 162 -13.73 -16.06 -19.57
CA GLU A 162 -13.21 -16.55 -18.28
C GLU A 162 -13.38 -18.08 -18.14
N GLU A 163 -14.56 -18.61 -18.48
CA GLU A 163 -14.83 -20.05 -18.43
C GLU A 163 -14.02 -20.83 -19.46
N LEU A 164 -13.93 -20.32 -20.70
CA LEU A 164 -13.10 -20.94 -21.74
C LEU A 164 -11.63 -20.95 -21.30
N LYS A 165 -11.12 -19.83 -20.75
CA LYS A 165 -9.77 -19.76 -20.20
C LYS A 165 -9.55 -20.76 -19.07
N SER A 166 -10.52 -20.90 -18.16
CA SER A 166 -10.43 -21.90 -17.09
C SER A 166 -10.48 -23.34 -17.60
N LEU A 167 -11.23 -23.62 -18.67
CA LEU A 167 -11.34 -24.95 -19.26
C LEU A 167 -10.09 -25.33 -20.07
N LEU A 168 -9.46 -24.36 -20.73
CA LEU A 168 -8.33 -24.57 -21.62
C LEU A 168 -6.97 -24.28 -20.96
N SER A 169 -6.92 -23.81 -19.71
CA SER A 169 -5.68 -23.42 -19.03
C SER A 169 -4.63 -24.52 -18.91
N GLU A 170 -5.03 -25.80 -18.86
CA GLU A 170 -4.09 -26.94 -18.86
C GLU A 170 -3.31 -27.08 -20.19
N TYR A 171 -3.85 -26.50 -21.26
CA TYR A 171 -3.33 -26.56 -22.61
C TYR A 171 -2.73 -25.23 -23.08
N GLU A 172 -2.85 -24.17 -22.27
CA GLU A 172 -2.22 -22.88 -22.50
C GLU A 172 -0.90 -22.79 -21.73
N PHE A 173 0.13 -22.32 -22.40
CA PHE A 173 1.42 -22.03 -21.79
C PHE A 173 2.09 -20.90 -22.55
N GLU A 174 2.76 -20.02 -21.84
CA GLU A 174 3.48 -18.93 -22.46
C GLU A 174 4.72 -19.44 -23.20
N ALA A 175 5.15 -18.70 -24.21
CA ALA A 175 6.41 -19.00 -24.87
C ALA A 175 7.55 -18.82 -23.88
N VAL A 176 8.47 -19.78 -23.84
CA VAL A 176 9.65 -19.73 -22.99
C VAL A 176 10.85 -19.48 -23.88
N ASP A 177 11.52 -18.35 -23.66
CA ASP A 177 12.73 -17.99 -24.38
C ASP A 177 13.89 -18.92 -24.01
N ALA A 178 14.74 -19.25 -24.99
CA ALA A 178 16.05 -19.80 -24.70
C ALA A 178 16.83 -18.77 -23.89
N GLY A 179 17.56 -19.23 -22.88
CA GLY A 179 18.28 -18.37 -21.95
C GLY A 179 19.55 -19.02 -21.48
N VAL A 180 20.10 -18.50 -20.39
CA VAL A 180 21.38 -18.97 -19.84
C VAL A 180 21.25 -19.12 -18.33
N ILE A 181 21.52 -20.32 -17.83
CA ILE A 181 21.64 -20.58 -16.38
C ILE A 181 23.11 -20.54 -16.01
N ILE A 182 23.48 -19.64 -15.10
CA ILE A 182 24.83 -19.56 -14.54
C ILE A 182 24.97 -20.55 -13.39
N THR A 183 25.87 -21.52 -13.52
CA THR A 183 26.15 -22.52 -12.47
C THR A 183 27.32 -22.11 -11.58
N LYS A 184 28.30 -21.38 -12.14
CA LYS A 184 29.40 -20.74 -11.39
C LYS A 184 29.76 -19.41 -12.04
N THR A 185 30.12 -18.42 -11.22
CA THR A 185 30.56 -17.10 -11.69
C THR A 185 32.09 -16.94 -11.77
N ASN A 186 32.86 -17.86 -11.18
CA ASN A 186 34.33 -17.88 -11.27
C ASN A 186 34.94 -19.28 -11.03
N PRO A 187 35.47 -19.96 -12.07
CA PRO A 187 35.35 -19.60 -13.48
C PRO A 187 33.89 -19.59 -13.92
N LEU A 188 33.55 -18.80 -14.95
CA LEU A 188 32.19 -18.75 -15.47
C LEU A 188 31.82 -20.10 -16.07
N GLU A 189 30.77 -20.73 -15.53
CA GLU A 189 30.17 -21.95 -16.06
C GLU A 189 28.67 -21.67 -16.26
N PHE A 190 28.14 -22.03 -17.42
CA PHE A 190 26.75 -21.82 -17.76
C PHE A 190 26.21 -22.89 -18.70
N THR A 191 24.89 -23.02 -18.74
CA THR A 191 24.16 -23.89 -19.66
C THR A 191 23.08 -23.10 -20.38
N ILE A 192 22.94 -23.31 -21.69
CA ILE A 192 21.83 -22.76 -22.47
C ILE A 192 20.55 -23.55 -22.15
N THR A 193 19.47 -22.84 -21.84
CA THR A 193 18.14 -23.45 -21.68
C THR A 193 17.43 -23.53 -23.02
N THR A 194 16.58 -24.53 -23.18
CA THR A 194 15.86 -24.73 -24.42
C THR A 194 14.62 -23.86 -24.50
N SER A 195 14.36 -23.32 -25.69
CA SER A 195 13.15 -22.54 -25.93
C SER A 195 11.93 -23.45 -26.12
N SER A 196 10.74 -22.92 -25.87
CA SER A 196 9.48 -23.60 -26.21
C SER A 196 8.45 -22.63 -26.75
N VAL A 197 7.79 -23.03 -27.84
CA VAL A 197 6.64 -22.33 -28.43
C VAL A 197 5.52 -22.24 -27.39
N GLY A 198 4.95 -21.05 -27.21
CA GLY A 198 3.77 -20.83 -26.38
C GLY A 198 2.49 -21.19 -27.14
N VAL A 199 1.44 -21.53 -26.40
CA VAL A 199 0.13 -21.87 -26.93
C VAL A 199 -0.93 -21.03 -26.23
N VAL A 200 -1.68 -20.27 -27.02
CA VAL A 200 -2.86 -19.51 -26.56
C VAL A 200 -4.06 -19.81 -27.46
N PHE A 201 -5.27 -19.54 -26.99
CA PHE A 201 -6.49 -19.78 -27.74
C PHE A 201 -7.25 -18.48 -28.06
N ASP A 202 -7.80 -18.37 -29.27
CA ASP A 202 -8.65 -17.23 -29.64
C ASP A 202 -10.07 -17.41 -29.10
N TYR A 203 -10.32 -16.80 -27.95
CA TYR A 203 -11.63 -16.79 -27.30
C TYR A 203 -12.64 -15.84 -27.96
N ASN A 204 -12.20 -14.82 -28.70
CA ASN A 204 -13.12 -13.85 -29.30
C ASN A 204 -13.91 -14.50 -30.45
N GLU A 205 -13.21 -15.24 -31.32
CA GLU A 205 -13.86 -15.97 -32.40
C GLU A 205 -14.76 -17.09 -31.87
N ALA A 206 -14.38 -17.72 -30.75
CA ALA A 206 -15.21 -18.72 -30.07
C ALA A 206 -16.55 -18.12 -29.59
N VAL A 207 -16.53 -16.95 -28.94
CA VAL A 207 -17.74 -16.23 -28.50
C VAL A 207 -18.63 -15.86 -29.69
N SER A 208 -18.02 -15.40 -30.81
CA SER A 208 -18.75 -15.08 -32.04
C SER A 208 -19.50 -16.29 -32.60
N GLN A 209 -18.84 -17.45 -32.69
CA GLN A 209 -19.45 -18.71 -33.12
C GLN A 209 -20.59 -19.15 -32.19
N ILE A 210 -20.42 -19.04 -30.87
CA ILE A 210 -21.46 -19.35 -29.88
C ILE A 210 -22.70 -18.49 -30.16
N LYS A 211 -22.51 -17.18 -30.28
CA LYS A 211 -23.59 -16.22 -30.51
C LYS A 211 -24.37 -16.53 -31.78
N ASP A 212 -23.67 -16.71 -32.90
CA ASP A 212 -24.29 -16.95 -34.20
C ASP A 212 -25.09 -18.25 -34.24
N GLN A 213 -24.61 -19.31 -33.58
CA GLN A 213 -25.30 -20.59 -33.54
C GLN A 213 -26.47 -20.56 -32.54
N TRP A 214 -26.29 -19.90 -31.39
CA TRP A 214 -27.31 -19.80 -30.33
C TRP A 214 -28.55 -19.03 -30.80
N ILE A 215 -28.38 -17.87 -31.44
CA ILE A 215 -29.52 -17.05 -31.92
C ILE A 215 -30.35 -17.75 -33.02
N ASN A 216 -29.80 -18.80 -33.63
CA ASN A 216 -30.45 -19.60 -34.67
C ASN A 216 -31.04 -20.93 -34.13
N LEU A 217 -31.07 -21.11 -32.81
CA LEU A 217 -31.55 -22.32 -32.12
C LEU A 217 -30.77 -23.59 -32.52
N VAL A 218 -29.48 -23.45 -32.81
CA VAL A 218 -28.57 -24.57 -33.10
C VAL A 218 -27.73 -24.83 -31.86
N VAL A 219 -27.60 -26.11 -31.47
CA VAL A 219 -26.67 -26.51 -30.40
C VAL A 219 -25.27 -26.11 -30.84
N PRO A 220 -24.58 -25.22 -30.12
CA PRO A 220 -23.33 -24.72 -30.64
C PRO A 220 -22.23 -25.77 -30.67
N SER A 221 -21.53 -25.85 -31.80
CA SER A 221 -20.28 -26.57 -32.00
C SER A 221 -19.24 -25.54 -32.45
N VAL A 222 -18.34 -25.24 -31.52
CA VAL A 222 -17.38 -24.15 -31.60
C VAL A 222 -16.00 -24.74 -31.79
N LYS A 223 -15.28 -24.29 -32.80
CA LYS A 223 -13.86 -24.58 -32.92
C LYS A 223 -13.08 -23.39 -32.35
N VAL A 224 -12.38 -23.62 -31.26
CA VAL A 224 -11.48 -22.62 -30.67
C VAL A 224 -10.15 -22.72 -31.40
N ALA A 225 -9.74 -21.62 -32.03
CA ALA A 225 -8.49 -21.58 -32.79
C ALA A 225 -7.31 -21.56 -31.81
N ARG A 226 -6.33 -22.42 -32.08
CA ARG A 226 -5.04 -22.44 -31.41
C ARG A 226 -4.12 -21.44 -32.11
N GLU A 227 -3.48 -20.58 -31.33
CA GLU A 227 -2.45 -19.67 -31.78
C GLU A 227 -1.13 -20.04 -31.10
N ASP A 228 -0.13 -20.35 -31.92
CA ASP A 228 1.22 -20.64 -31.46
C ASP A 228 2.01 -19.33 -31.42
N THR A 229 2.64 -19.06 -30.28
CA THR A 229 3.52 -17.90 -30.09
C THR A 229 4.97 -18.39 -30.07
N ASP A 230 5.75 -17.99 -31.08
CA ASP A 230 7.17 -18.33 -31.11
C ASP A 230 7.92 -17.62 -29.98
N PRO A 231 8.94 -18.25 -29.38
CA PRO A 231 9.84 -17.58 -28.45
C PRO A 231 10.59 -16.45 -29.15
N ASN A 232 10.89 -15.38 -28.43
CA ASN A 232 11.69 -14.26 -28.92
C ASN A 232 13.15 -14.64 -29.16
N PHE A 233 13.66 -15.62 -28.41
CA PHE A 233 15.01 -16.16 -28.50
C PHE A 233 14.99 -17.68 -28.56
N VAL A 234 15.71 -18.22 -29.54
CA VAL A 234 16.00 -19.65 -29.65
C VAL A 234 17.47 -19.91 -29.33
N GLU A 235 17.82 -21.18 -29.12
CA GLU A 235 19.16 -21.61 -28.73
C GLU A 235 20.22 -21.17 -29.75
N ASP A 236 19.85 -21.15 -31.03
CA ASP A 236 20.72 -20.70 -32.11
C ASP A 236 21.05 -19.19 -32.03
N ASP A 237 20.15 -18.37 -31.48
CA ASP A 237 20.38 -16.93 -31.27
C ASP A 237 21.46 -16.67 -30.20
N LEU A 238 21.66 -17.62 -29.29
CA LEU A 238 22.64 -17.54 -28.22
C LEU A 238 24.02 -18.05 -28.62
N ASN A 239 24.15 -18.68 -29.79
CA ASN A 239 25.44 -19.11 -30.33
C ASN A 239 26.34 -17.90 -30.63
N GLY A 240 27.55 -17.89 -30.08
CA GLY A 240 28.51 -16.79 -30.24
C GLY A 240 28.42 -15.72 -29.16
N THR A 241 27.51 -15.84 -28.18
CA THR A 241 27.36 -14.88 -27.08
C THR A 241 28.29 -15.14 -25.89
N GLN A 242 29.17 -16.16 -25.98
CA GLN A 242 30.06 -16.58 -24.89
C GLN A 242 31.02 -15.49 -24.45
N ASP A 243 31.54 -14.71 -25.39
CA ASP A 243 32.42 -13.59 -25.07
C ASP A 243 31.69 -12.48 -24.30
N ALA A 244 30.41 -12.23 -24.63
CA ALA A 244 29.59 -11.27 -23.90
C ALA A 244 29.32 -11.76 -22.47
N LEU A 245 28.94 -13.03 -22.30
CA LEU A 245 28.74 -13.65 -20.97
C LEU A 245 29.99 -13.55 -20.09
N ASN A 246 31.18 -13.77 -20.65
CA ASN A 246 32.44 -13.63 -19.90
C ASN A 246 32.70 -12.18 -19.45
N LYS A 247 32.21 -11.18 -20.19
CA LYS A 247 32.45 -9.75 -19.91
C LYS A 247 31.48 -9.17 -18.88
N ILE A 248 30.19 -9.53 -18.94
CA ILE A 248 29.14 -8.89 -18.12
C ILE A 248 29.33 -9.08 -16.60
N PHE A 249 30.04 -10.14 -16.19
CA PHE A 249 30.35 -10.43 -14.79
C PHE A 249 31.65 -9.79 -14.27
N LEU A 250 32.54 -9.31 -15.15
CA LEU A 250 33.84 -8.75 -14.74
C LEU A 250 33.72 -7.54 -13.80
N PRO A 251 32.79 -6.58 -14.01
CA PRO A 251 32.66 -5.42 -13.12
C PRO A 251 32.05 -5.74 -11.75
N GLY A 252 31.58 -6.97 -11.51
CA GLY A 252 31.03 -7.40 -10.22
C GLY A 252 29.59 -6.93 -9.96
N SER A 253 29.29 -6.68 -8.68
CA SER A 253 27.96 -6.29 -8.20
C SER A 253 27.45 -4.98 -8.83
N LEU A 254 26.14 -4.75 -8.72
CA LEU A 254 25.50 -3.46 -9.02
C LEU A 254 25.00 -2.82 -7.73
N PHE A 255 24.92 -1.49 -7.71
CA PHE A 255 24.53 -0.72 -6.53
C PHE A 255 23.47 0.32 -6.90
N LEU A 256 22.43 0.42 -6.08
CA LEU A 256 21.54 1.59 -6.05
C LEU A 256 21.92 2.47 -4.87
N THR A 257 22.00 3.78 -5.08
CA THR A 257 22.35 4.73 -4.02
C THR A 257 21.34 5.85 -3.89
N TYR A 258 21.05 6.27 -2.66
CA TYR A 258 20.30 7.49 -2.41
C TYR A 258 20.93 8.27 -1.26
N ASP A 259 21.05 9.59 -1.43
CA ASP A 259 21.59 10.46 -0.40
C ASP A 259 20.45 11.20 0.31
N PHE A 260 20.05 10.69 1.48
CA PHE A 260 18.99 11.32 2.28
C PHE A 260 19.46 12.57 3.03
N SER A 261 20.71 13.02 2.83
CA SER A 261 21.24 14.20 3.54
C SER A 261 20.49 15.49 3.21
N ASN A 262 19.81 15.55 2.07
CA ASN A 262 18.97 16.69 1.66
C ASN A 262 17.47 16.47 1.93
N ALA A 263 17.06 15.29 2.40
CA ALA A 263 15.67 15.04 2.71
C ALA A 263 15.31 15.71 4.05
N GLU A 264 14.30 16.57 4.07
CA GLU A 264 13.77 17.21 5.30
C GLU A 264 13.21 16.19 6.31
N ASN A 265 13.17 14.92 5.93
CA ASN A 265 12.61 13.83 6.71
C ASN A 265 13.68 13.17 7.59
N PHE A 266 13.65 13.47 8.89
CA PHE A 266 14.63 13.02 9.90
C PHE A 266 14.79 11.49 10.05
N ILE A 267 13.90 10.69 9.46
CA ILE A 267 13.89 9.22 9.54
C ILE A 267 15.09 8.61 8.80
N PHE A 268 15.53 9.22 7.70
CA PHE A 268 16.69 8.75 6.94
C PHE A 268 17.82 9.77 7.04
N ARG A 269 18.98 9.35 7.57
CA ARG A 269 20.19 10.17 7.56
C ARG A 269 21.29 9.52 6.75
N GLY A 270 21.94 10.34 5.93
CA GLY A 270 23.12 9.99 5.14
C GLY A 270 22.82 9.16 3.90
N ARG A 271 23.90 8.74 3.24
CA ARG A 271 23.86 7.92 2.04
C ARG A 271 23.48 6.47 2.37
N LYS A 272 22.48 5.95 1.65
CA LYS A 272 22.12 4.53 1.63
C LYS A 272 22.57 3.90 0.31
N THR A 273 22.93 2.63 0.40
CA THR A 273 23.39 1.82 -0.74
C THR A 273 22.78 0.44 -0.63
N TRP A 274 22.16 -0.03 -1.71
CA TRP A 274 21.64 -1.38 -1.86
C TRP A 274 22.44 -2.12 -2.91
N GLU A 275 22.89 -3.32 -2.60
CA GLU A 275 23.71 -4.16 -3.49
C GLU A 275 22.85 -5.23 -4.16
N ILE A 276 23.00 -5.36 -5.47
CA ILE A 276 22.62 -6.55 -6.23
C ILE A 276 23.90 -7.33 -6.49
N ASN A 277 24.08 -8.42 -5.74
CA ASN A 277 25.32 -9.17 -5.78
C ASN A 277 25.43 -10.05 -7.04
N ILE A 278 26.64 -10.53 -7.32
CA ILE A 278 26.93 -11.31 -8.54
C ILE A 278 26.08 -12.58 -8.69
N LYS A 279 25.65 -13.19 -7.57
CA LYS A 279 24.81 -14.38 -7.58
C LYS A 279 23.40 -14.03 -8.05
N GLN A 280 22.83 -12.96 -7.51
CA GLN A 280 21.53 -12.44 -7.96
C GLN A 280 21.57 -12.04 -9.43
N ILE A 281 22.63 -11.35 -9.88
CA ILE A 281 22.82 -11.05 -11.30
C ILE A 281 22.76 -12.34 -12.14
N GLY A 282 23.49 -13.38 -11.74
CA GLY A 282 23.49 -14.66 -12.45
C GLY A 282 22.13 -15.39 -12.46
N GLU A 283 21.29 -15.16 -11.46
CA GLU A 283 19.90 -15.66 -11.41
C GLU A 283 18.94 -14.81 -12.26
N TRP A 284 19.29 -13.56 -12.54
CA TRP A 284 18.41 -12.59 -13.22
C TRP A 284 18.83 -12.28 -14.66
N ILE A 285 19.92 -12.86 -15.17
CA ILE A 285 20.29 -12.58 -16.57
C ILE A 285 19.27 -13.15 -17.55
N GLU A 286 18.98 -12.40 -18.60
CA GLU A 286 18.15 -12.85 -19.72
C GLU A 286 18.66 -12.27 -21.04
N PRO A 287 18.46 -12.96 -22.17
CA PRO A 287 18.77 -12.39 -23.47
C PRO A 287 17.79 -11.26 -23.81
N GLN A 288 18.32 -10.21 -24.44
CA GLN A 288 17.59 -9.04 -24.91
C GLN A 288 18.10 -8.66 -26.31
N LYS A 289 17.30 -7.94 -27.10
CA LYS A 289 17.69 -7.45 -28.43
C LYS A 289 17.97 -5.95 -28.36
N LYS A 290 19.17 -5.55 -28.80
CA LYS A 290 19.54 -4.15 -29.00
C LYS A 290 20.16 -3.98 -30.38
N ASP A 291 19.55 -3.13 -31.19
CA ASP A 291 19.96 -2.87 -32.57
C ASP A 291 20.08 -4.15 -33.43
N GLY A 292 19.21 -5.14 -33.18
CA GLY A 292 19.20 -6.43 -33.89
C GLY A 292 20.24 -7.44 -33.41
N VAL A 293 21.05 -7.09 -32.39
CA VAL A 293 22.05 -7.98 -31.79
C VAL A 293 21.54 -8.50 -30.45
N VAL A 294 21.79 -9.79 -30.18
CA VAL A 294 21.49 -10.41 -28.89
C VAL A 294 22.54 -9.98 -27.86
N ILE A 295 22.05 -9.47 -26.73
CA ILE A 295 22.81 -9.02 -25.57
C ILE A 295 22.20 -9.61 -24.31
N PHE A 296 22.89 -9.52 -23.16
CA PHE A 296 22.31 -9.90 -21.87
C PHE A 296 21.91 -8.67 -21.05
N GLY A 297 20.66 -8.68 -20.60
CA GLY A 297 20.09 -7.72 -19.66
C GLY A 297 19.73 -8.38 -18.34
N LEU A 298 19.07 -7.61 -17.47
CA LEU A 298 18.46 -8.09 -16.24
C LEU A 298 16.97 -8.33 -16.45
N ASN A 299 16.48 -9.43 -15.87
CA ASN A 299 15.08 -9.81 -15.83
C ASN A 299 14.27 -8.78 -15.06
N LYS A 300 13.29 -8.21 -15.75
CA LYS A 300 12.49 -7.09 -15.26
C LYS A 300 11.76 -7.42 -13.97
N GLU A 301 11.09 -8.55 -13.91
CA GLU A 301 10.30 -8.95 -12.75
C GLU A 301 11.17 -9.16 -11.51
N SER A 302 12.32 -9.80 -11.67
CA SER A 302 13.27 -10.05 -10.58
C SER A 302 13.83 -8.75 -10.01
N VAL A 303 14.22 -7.81 -10.87
CA VAL A 303 14.71 -6.48 -10.43
C VAL A 303 13.60 -5.69 -9.77
N ILE A 304 12.38 -5.66 -10.34
CA ILE A 304 11.24 -4.96 -9.76
C ILE A 304 10.89 -5.54 -8.38
N SER A 305 10.89 -6.86 -8.22
CA SER A 305 10.65 -7.50 -6.92
C SER A 305 11.71 -7.08 -5.91
N PHE A 306 12.98 -7.09 -6.28
CA PHE A 306 14.06 -6.62 -5.42
C PHE A 306 13.88 -5.16 -5.01
N VAL A 307 13.66 -4.25 -5.97
CA VAL A 307 13.47 -2.82 -5.68
C VAL A 307 12.25 -2.63 -4.78
N LYS A 308 11.15 -3.34 -5.02
CA LYS A 308 9.94 -3.25 -4.21
C LYS A 308 10.16 -3.75 -2.78
N ASP A 309 10.70 -4.95 -2.64
CA ASP A 309 10.75 -5.66 -1.37
C ASP A 309 11.91 -5.19 -0.49
N GLU A 310 13.06 -4.86 -1.07
CA GLU A 310 14.26 -4.47 -0.32
C GLU A 310 14.46 -2.96 -0.18
N ILE A 311 13.88 -2.17 -1.08
CA ILE A 311 14.05 -0.71 -1.11
C ILE A 311 12.73 0.00 -0.81
N ALA A 312 11.70 -0.16 -1.65
CA ALA A 312 10.45 0.58 -1.52
C ALA A 312 9.75 0.30 -0.18
N SER A 313 9.78 -0.94 0.32
CA SER A 313 9.25 -1.29 1.65
C SER A 313 9.85 -0.49 2.82
N LYS A 314 11.07 0.05 2.64
CA LYS A 314 11.82 0.80 3.64
C LYS A 314 11.87 2.30 3.34
N VAL A 315 11.63 2.70 2.10
CA VAL A 315 11.78 4.10 1.61
C VAL A 315 10.43 4.76 1.36
N ASP A 316 9.42 4.00 0.93
CA ASP A 316 8.10 4.55 0.63
C ASP A 316 7.45 5.09 1.91
N ILE A 317 7.07 6.36 1.86
CA ILE A 317 6.39 7.07 2.94
C ILE A 317 5.21 7.79 2.31
N GLU A 318 4.02 7.54 2.81
CA GLU A 318 2.85 8.30 2.38
C GLU A 318 2.94 9.76 2.88
N PRO A 319 2.52 10.74 2.05
CA PRO A 319 2.42 12.12 2.47
C PRO A 319 1.43 12.24 3.64
N GLN A 320 1.63 13.26 4.45
CA GLN A 320 0.82 13.49 5.65
C GLN A 320 0.37 14.93 5.69
N ASP A 321 -0.93 15.16 5.85
CA ASP A 321 -1.48 16.51 6.00
C ASP A 321 -1.32 17.05 7.42
N ALA A 322 -1.18 18.38 7.49
CA ALA A 322 -1.14 19.06 8.76
C ALA A 322 -2.52 19.14 9.44
N LYS A 323 -2.52 19.09 10.77
CA LYS A 323 -3.67 19.37 11.62
C LYS A 323 -3.27 20.24 12.78
N PHE A 324 -4.14 21.18 13.13
CA PHE A 324 -3.90 22.10 14.23
C PHE A 324 -5.22 22.51 14.89
N LEU A 325 -5.46 22.01 16.11
CA LEU A 325 -6.62 22.37 16.93
C LEU A 325 -6.17 22.87 18.30
N ILE A 326 -6.66 24.06 18.69
CA ILE A 326 -6.45 24.64 20.02
C ILE A 326 -7.73 24.50 20.84
N SER A 327 -7.61 23.99 22.08
CA SER A 327 -8.69 23.99 23.07
C SER A 327 -8.99 25.40 23.60
N GLU A 328 -10.19 25.59 24.18
CA GLU A 328 -10.58 26.86 24.83
C GLU A 328 -9.59 27.34 25.93
N GLY A 329 -8.72 26.46 26.45
CA GLY A 329 -7.67 26.77 27.43
C GLY A 329 -6.31 27.19 26.84
N GLY A 330 -6.19 27.33 25.51
CA GLY A 330 -4.95 27.76 24.85
C GLY A 330 -3.88 26.66 24.68
N LYS A 331 -4.23 25.40 24.89
CA LYS A 331 -3.36 24.23 24.65
C LYS A 331 -3.76 23.55 23.34
N VAL A 332 -2.78 23.16 22.53
CA VAL A 332 -3.01 22.40 21.29
C VAL A 332 -3.47 20.99 21.65
N THR A 333 -4.64 20.59 21.15
CA THR A 333 -5.28 19.29 21.43
C THR A 333 -5.12 18.29 20.29
N GLU A 334 -4.96 18.78 19.07
CA GLU A 334 -4.59 17.96 17.92
C GLU A 334 -3.52 18.72 17.16
N PHE A 335 -2.33 18.14 17.09
CA PHE A 335 -1.24 18.64 16.27
C PHE A 335 -0.73 17.48 15.44
N GLN A 336 -0.58 17.72 14.15
CA GLN A 336 0.06 16.83 13.22
C GLN A 336 0.78 17.72 12.22
N GLY A 337 2.09 17.64 12.13
CA GLY A 337 2.83 18.36 11.09
C GLY A 337 2.60 17.73 9.72
N SER A 338 2.64 18.55 8.68
CA SER A 338 2.71 18.09 7.30
C SER A 338 4.02 17.36 7.05
N ARG A 339 4.00 16.31 6.22
CA ARG A 339 5.20 15.57 5.79
C ARG A 339 5.12 15.23 4.32
N ILE A 340 6.20 15.48 3.59
CA ILE A 340 6.37 15.05 2.21
C ILE A 340 6.44 13.52 2.17
N GLY A 341 5.69 12.93 1.24
CA GLY A 341 5.75 11.51 0.92
C GLY A 341 6.86 11.19 -0.08
N PHE A 342 7.39 9.98 -0.01
CA PHE A 342 8.36 9.43 -0.96
C PHE A 342 7.79 8.16 -1.57
N LYS A 343 7.99 8.00 -2.88
CA LYS A 343 7.59 6.79 -3.60
C LYS A 343 8.66 6.38 -4.60
N VAL A 344 9.21 5.18 -4.44
CA VAL A 344 10.22 4.63 -5.36
C VAL A 344 9.62 4.38 -6.75
N ASN A 345 10.27 4.89 -7.80
CA ASN A 345 9.84 4.63 -9.18
C ASN A 345 10.40 3.29 -9.67
N LEU A 346 9.60 2.22 -9.59
CA LEU A 346 10.04 0.86 -9.91
C LEU A 346 10.52 0.71 -11.37
N GLU A 347 9.79 1.28 -12.32
CA GLU A 347 10.08 1.17 -13.75
C GLU A 347 11.35 1.92 -14.13
N GLU A 348 11.52 3.14 -13.63
CA GLU A 348 12.70 3.95 -13.95
C GLU A 348 13.98 3.37 -13.35
N ASN A 349 13.91 2.87 -12.11
CA ASN A 349 15.05 2.19 -11.50
C ASN A 349 15.43 0.90 -12.24
N TYR A 350 14.44 0.11 -12.69
CA TYR A 350 14.71 -1.04 -13.57
C TYR A 350 15.43 -0.60 -14.84
N ASN A 351 14.90 0.40 -15.55
CA ASN A 351 15.48 0.87 -16.80
C ASN A 351 16.92 1.36 -16.61
N MET A 352 17.21 2.10 -15.54
CA MET A 352 18.57 2.57 -15.23
C MET A 352 19.51 1.41 -14.94
N LEU A 353 19.12 0.45 -14.11
CA LEU A 353 19.92 -0.74 -13.79
C LEU A 353 20.16 -1.61 -15.02
N ASN A 354 19.11 -1.88 -15.80
CA ASN A 354 19.21 -2.70 -16.99
C ASN A 354 20.11 -2.03 -18.04
N ASN A 355 19.94 -0.73 -18.30
CA ASN A 355 20.80 0.01 -19.22
C ASN A 355 22.28 0.02 -18.76
N LEU A 356 22.52 0.21 -17.45
CA LEU A 356 23.86 0.13 -16.88
C LEU A 356 24.48 -1.26 -17.09
N PHE A 357 23.72 -2.32 -16.85
CA PHE A 357 24.16 -3.69 -17.01
C PHE A 357 24.41 -4.06 -18.48
N ILE A 358 23.51 -3.67 -19.38
CA ILE A 358 23.62 -3.89 -20.83
C ILE A 358 24.93 -3.33 -21.37
N ASN A 359 25.39 -2.17 -20.89
CA ASN A 359 26.65 -1.57 -21.35
C ASN A 359 27.86 -2.48 -21.10
N ARG A 360 27.79 -3.42 -20.15
CA ARG A 360 28.86 -4.39 -19.88
C ARG A 360 29.05 -5.40 -21.02
N ASN A 361 28.05 -5.61 -21.88
CA ASN A 361 28.17 -6.48 -23.07
C ASN A 361 29.23 -5.96 -24.06
N TYR A 362 29.52 -4.65 -24.04
CA TYR A 362 30.40 -3.99 -25.01
C TYR A 362 31.80 -3.70 -24.46
N LEU A 363 32.18 -4.28 -23.32
CA LEU A 363 33.51 -4.06 -22.75
C LEU A 363 34.62 -4.56 -23.70
N GLU A 364 35.62 -3.71 -23.91
CA GLU A 364 36.83 -4.08 -24.65
C GLU A 364 37.73 -4.99 -23.81
N GLU A 365 38.50 -5.85 -24.47
CA GLU A 365 39.48 -6.69 -23.79
C GLU A 365 40.57 -5.81 -23.15
N GLY A 366 40.81 -6.00 -21.84
CA GLY A 366 41.74 -5.17 -21.09
C GLY A 366 41.19 -3.82 -20.62
N ALA A 367 39.87 -3.59 -20.71
CA ALA A 367 39.23 -2.41 -20.14
C ALA A 367 39.56 -2.24 -18.65
N ASP A 368 39.80 -0.99 -18.23
CA ASP A 368 39.97 -0.66 -16.82
C ASP A 368 38.63 -0.76 -16.10
N LEU A 369 38.46 -1.86 -15.36
CA LEU A 369 37.22 -2.16 -14.63
C LEU A 369 36.87 -1.10 -13.57
N GLN A 370 37.84 -0.28 -13.13
CA GLN A 370 37.55 0.82 -12.19
C GLN A 370 36.76 1.97 -12.82
N LEU A 371 36.77 2.07 -14.16
CA LEU A 371 36.05 3.10 -14.90
C LEU A 371 34.65 2.65 -15.34
N VAL A 372 34.31 1.38 -15.13
CA VAL A 372 32.99 0.84 -15.45
C VAL A 372 32.05 1.18 -14.31
N SER A 373 31.03 2.00 -14.61
CA SER A 373 30.02 2.33 -13.59
C SER A 373 29.25 1.07 -13.16
N SER A 374 29.13 0.91 -11.85
CA SER A 374 28.33 -0.14 -11.21
C SER A 374 27.27 0.45 -10.27
N THR A 375 27.06 1.78 -10.33
CA THR A 375 26.16 2.48 -9.42
C THR A 375 25.15 3.31 -10.21
N VAL A 376 23.89 3.26 -9.78
CA VAL A 376 22.81 4.15 -10.22
C VAL A 376 22.24 4.89 -9.01
N ASP A 377 21.84 6.15 -9.21
CA ASP A 377 21.07 6.87 -8.21
C ASP A 377 19.62 6.36 -8.20
N LEU A 378 19.11 6.06 -7.01
CA LEU A 378 17.74 5.59 -6.80
C LEU A 378 16.79 6.73 -7.18
N VAL A 379 15.88 6.45 -8.11
CA VAL A 379 14.86 7.40 -8.50
C VAL A 379 13.63 7.26 -7.61
N ILE A 380 13.28 8.34 -6.93
CA ILE A 380 12.05 8.45 -6.14
C ILE A 380 11.23 9.63 -6.63
N SER A 381 9.93 9.54 -6.44
CA SER A 381 8.98 10.63 -6.63
C SER A 381 8.55 11.17 -5.26
N GLU A 382 8.52 12.48 -5.15
CA GLU A 382 8.06 13.19 -3.96
C GLU A 382 6.59 13.55 -4.14
N ALA A 383 5.80 13.38 -3.08
CA ALA A 383 4.41 13.81 -3.04
C ALA A 383 4.26 14.81 -1.89
N GLU A 384 3.89 16.05 -2.21
CA GLU A 384 3.60 17.05 -1.19
C GLU A 384 2.28 16.68 -0.46
N SER A 385 2.17 17.12 0.79
CA SER A 385 0.89 17.12 1.51
C SER A 385 -0.09 18.11 0.87
N GLU A 386 -1.37 17.81 0.88
CA GLU A 386 -2.39 18.75 0.41
C GLU A 386 -2.52 19.96 1.34
N ILE A 387 -2.26 19.76 2.64
CA ILE A 387 -2.34 20.80 3.66
C ILE A 387 -0.98 20.92 4.36
N SER A 388 -0.31 22.06 4.19
CA SER A 388 0.97 22.33 4.86
C SER A 388 0.77 22.77 6.32
N THR A 389 1.80 22.60 7.15
CA THR A 389 1.76 23.02 8.57
C THR A 389 1.52 24.52 8.73
N GLY A 390 2.03 25.34 7.81
CA GLY A 390 1.83 26.79 7.83
C GLY A 390 0.39 27.22 7.54
N ASP A 391 -0.36 26.43 6.76
CA ASP A 391 -1.72 26.81 6.35
C ASP A 391 -2.77 26.65 7.46
N VAL A 392 -2.46 25.84 8.48
CA VAL A 392 -3.42 25.47 9.54
C VAL A 392 -3.31 26.34 10.79
N ASN A 393 -2.38 27.29 10.86
CA ASN A 393 -2.22 28.16 12.03
C ASN A 393 -1.65 29.56 11.72
N ASP A 394 -2.10 30.58 12.47
CA ASP A 394 -1.58 31.96 12.40
C ASP A 394 -0.45 32.23 13.42
N LEU A 395 0.17 31.19 13.99
CA LEU A 395 1.18 31.30 15.05
C LEU A 395 2.63 31.31 14.52
N GLY A 396 2.79 31.15 13.21
CA GLY A 396 4.10 31.04 12.55
C GLY A 396 4.74 29.67 12.68
N ILE A 397 3.99 28.62 13.05
CA ILE A 397 4.53 27.28 13.17
C ILE A 397 4.51 26.63 11.78
N THR A 398 5.66 26.49 11.16
CA THR A 398 5.81 26.01 9.77
C THR A 398 6.64 24.74 9.67
N GLU A 399 7.64 24.56 10.53
CA GLU A 399 8.65 23.50 10.40
C GLU A 399 9.26 23.06 11.74
N ILE A 400 10.11 22.05 11.70
CA ILE A 400 10.85 21.52 12.86
C ILE A 400 12.13 22.34 13.06
N LEU A 401 12.30 22.92 14.24
CA LEU A 401 13.54 23.60 14.64
C LEU A 401 14.57 22.62 15.19
N GLY A 402 14.13 21.57 15.89
CA GLY A 402 15.04 20.56 16.41
C GLY A 402 14.36 19.45 17.20
N VAL A 403 15.07 18.33 17.35
CA VAL A 403 14.59 17.10 17.99
C VAL A 403 15.54 16.64 19.09
N GLY A 404 15.02 16.20 20.23
CA GLY A 404 15.78 15.55 21.29
C GLY A 404 15.25 14.15 21.58
N THR A 405 16.17 13.19 21.80
CA THR A 405 15.80 11.80 22.06
C THR A 405 16.50 11.20 23.30
N SER A 406 15.86 10.17 23.87
CA SER A 406 16.41 9.38 24.96
C SER A 406 15.70 8.01 25.08
N ASP A 407 16.43 6.96 25.39
CA ASP A 407 15.90 5.61 25.62
C ASP A 407 15.49 5.36 27.09
N PHE A 408 14.42 4.61 27.29
CA PHE A 408 13.99 4.12 28.61
C PHE A 408 13.64 2.63 28.62
N ALA A 409 14.18 1.85 27.68
CA ALA A 409 14.03 0.40 27.65
C ALA A 409 14.41 -0.24 29.01
N GLY A 410 13.65 -1.26 29.43
CA GLY A 410 13.87 -1.96 30.71
C GLY A 410 13.48 -1.18 31.97
N SER A 411 12.84 -0.02 31.83
CA SER A 411 12.35 0.76 32.97
C SER A 411 11.25 0.05 33.77
N PRO A 412 11.20 0.22 35.11
CA PRO A 412 10.08 -0.26 35.91
C PRO A 412 8.75 0.39 35.53
N SER A 413 7.63 -0.30 35.84
CA SER A 413 6.29 0.17 35.47
C SER A 413 5.95 1.56 36.01
N ASN A 414 6.33 1.88 37.26
CA ASN A 414 6.06 3.19 37.84
C ASN A 414 6.84 4.30 37.11
N ARG A 415 8.12 4.06 36.80
CA ARG A 415 8.93 4.95 35.95
C ARG A 415 8.29 5.21 34.59
N ILE A 416 7.84 4.15 33.89
CA ILE A 416 7.20 4.27 32.58
C ILE A 416 5.93 5.14 32.69
N LYS A 417 5.07 4.89 33.69
CA LYS A 417 3.85 5.68 33.92
C LYS A 417 4.15 7.14 34.23
N ASN A 418 5.18 7.42 35.02
CA ASN A 418 5.60 8.79 35.34
C ASN A 418 6.09 9.53 34.08
N ILE A 419 6.91 8.86 33.27
CA ILE A 419 7.40 9.39 31.99
C ILE A 419 6.21 9.68 31.07
N GLN A 420 5.32 8.71 30.85
CA GLN A 420 4.14 8.86 30.01
C GLN A 420 3.24 10.02 30.47
N ASN A 421 3.01 10.17 31.78
CA ASN A 421 2.23 11.28 32.31
C ASN A 421 2.90 12.64 32.03
N ALA A 422 4.22 12.74 32.18
CA ALA A 422 4.95 13.96 31.87
C ALA A 422 4.94 14.30 30.37
N VAL A 423 5.10 13.30 29.50
CA VAL A 423 4.95 13.43 28.04
C VAL A 423 3.56 14.00 27.72
N ASN A 424 2.49 13.40 28.21
CA ASN A 424 1.13 13.88 27.95
C ASN A 424 0.88 15.32 28.42
N LYS A 425 1.48 15.72 29.55
CA LYS A 425 1.38 17.08 30.06
C LYS A 425 2.11 18.09 29.17
N LEU A 426 3.28 17.71 28.67
CA LEU A 426 4.15 18.53 27.82
C LEU A 426 3.70 18.61 26.35
N ASN A 427 3.05 17.57 25.84
CA ASN A 427 2.60 17.55 24.45
C ASN A 427 1.65 18.72 24.18
N GLY A 428 1.90 19.48 23.10
CA GLY A 428 1.05 20.59 22.69
C GLY A 428 1.30 21.90 23.43
N VAL A 429 2.43 22.03 24.15
CA VAL A 429 2.78 23.29 24.85
C VAL A 429 3.25 24.33 23.86
N LEU A 430 2.53 25.46 23.81
CA LEU A 430 2.89 26.66 23.05
C LEU A 430 3.71 27.61 23.92
N ILE A 431 4.85 28.07 23.40
CA ILE A 431 5.78 28.96 24.09
C ILE A 431 5.86 30.27 23.29
N LYS A 432 5.46 31.38 23.91
CA LYS A 432 5.39 32.69 23.22
C LYS A 432 6.78 33.25 22.90
N PRO A 433 6.91 34.15 21.91
CA PRO A 433 8.11 34.97 21.76
C PRO A 433 8.49 35.64 23.08
N GLY A 434 9.74 35.45 23.50
CA GLY A 434 10.29 35.98 24.76
C GLY A 434 9.85 35.24 26.03
N GLU A 435 9.06 34.17 25.94
CA GLU A 435 8.70 33.35 27.10
C GLU A 435 9.82 32.37 27.47
N GLU A 436 10.12 32.27 28.77
CA GLU A 436 10.97 31.22 29.32
C GLU A 436 10.13 29.97 29.62
N PHE A 437 10.47 28.87 28.96
CA PHE A 437 9.93 27.55 29.25
C PHE A 437 10.52 27.01 30.57
N SER A 438 9.66 26.42 31.40
CA SER A 438 10.04 25.73 32.64
C SER A 438 9.49 24.33 32.62
N THR A 439 10.38 23.33 32.75
CA THR A 439 9.96 21.93 32.76
C THR A 439 9.00 21.68 33.92
N ILE A 440 9.38 22.10 35.13
CA ILE A 440 8.59 21.90 36.35
C ILE A 440 7.23 22.60 36.28
N LYS A 441 7.12 23.80 35.68
CA LYS A 441 5.86 24.52 35.50
C LYS A 441 4.83 23.65 34.76
N TYR A 442 5.25 22.96 33.71
CA TYR A 442 4.35 22.18 32.85
C TYR A 442 4.11 20.75 33.33
N THR A 443 5.02 20.17 34.12
CA THR A 443 4.88 18.79 34.62
C THR A 443 4.25 18.69 36.02
N LYS A 444 3.99 19.80 36.71
CA LYS A 444 3.28 19.79 38.00
C LYS A 444 1.78 19.41 37.89
N PRO A 445 1.13 19.06 39.02
CA PRO A 445 1.69 18.80 40.35
C PRO A 445 2.24 17.37 40.50
N TYR A 446 3.32 17.20 41.26
CA TYR A 446 3.93 15.89 41.55
C TYR A 446 3.23 15.19 42.73
N THR A 447 2.04 14.66 42.47
CA THR A 447 1.19 13.97 43.45
C THR A 447 0.60 12.71 42.84
N ILE A 448 0.07 11.81 43.67
CA ILE A 448 -0.62 10.59 43.19
C ILE A 448 -1.85 11.00 42.37
N GLU A 449 -2.60 11.99 42.84
CA GLU A 449 -3.75 12.58 42.14
C GLU A 449 -3.34 13.25 40.82
N GLY A 450 -2.12 13.81 40.78
CA GLY A 450 -1.50 14.35 39.58
C GLY A 450 -1.01 13.29 38.58
N GLY A 451 -1.21 12.00 38.87
CA GLY A 451 -0.84 10.87 38.02
C GLY A 451 0.58 10.37 38.21
N TYR A 452 1.28 10.79 39.27
CA TYR A 452 2.65 10.37 39.55
C TYR A 452 2.74 9.32 40.64
N LEU A 453 3.59 8.32 40.41
CA LEU A 453 3.82 7.18 41.29
C LEU A 453 5.19 7.25 41.96
N PRO A 454 5.37 6.60 43.13
CA PRO A 454 6.68 6.47 43.76
C PRO A 454 7.66 5.68 42.88
N GLU A 455 8.82 6.26 42.63
CA GLU A 455 9.91 5.66 41.86
C GLU A 455 11.26 6.20 42.34
N LEU A 456 12.36 5.49 42.06
CA LEU A 456 13.70 5.83 42.56
C LEU A 456 14.15 7.24 42.16
N VAL A 457 14.63 7.97 43.16
CA VAL A 457 15.31 9.27 43.02
C VAL A 457 16.65 9.24 43.75
N ILE A 458 17.58 10.10 43.31
CA ILE A 458 18.85 10.32 43.98
C ILE A 458 18.66 11.46 44.98
N LYS A 459 18.71 11.17 46.29
CA LYS A 459 18.57 12.19 47.33
C LYS A 459 19.73 12.13 48.31
N GLY A 460 20.68 13.06 48.15
CA GLY A 460 21.95 12.97 48.86
C GLY A 460 22.63 11.65 48.50
N ASP A 461 23.01 10.86 49.50
CA ASP A 461 23.67 9.55 49.36
C ASP A 461 22.72 8.36 49.21
N GLU A 462 21.40 8.59 49.26
CA GLU A 462 20.40 7.53 49.21
C GLU A 462 19.71 7.46 47.83
N ILE A 463 19.48 6.23 47.38
CA ILE A 463 18.57 5.93 46.26
C ILE A 463 17.30 5.36 46.86
N LYS A 464 16.20 6.12 46.77
CA LYS A 464 14.93 5.77 47.40
C LYS A 464 13.75 6.18 46.54
N ALA A 465 12.60 5.54 46.76
CA ALA A 465 11.38 5.90 46.04
C ALA A 465 10.80 7.23 46.55
N GLU A 466 10.57 8.18 45.66
CA GLU A 466 9.76 9.39 45.89
C GLU A 466 8.75 9.56 44.73
N ILE A 467 7.66 10.29 44.98
CA ILE A 467 6.63 10.55 43.96
C ILE A 467 7.26 11.34 42.80
N GLY A 468 7.05 10.87 41.57
CA GLY A 468 7.62 11.50 40.37
C GLY A 468 9.07 11.11 40.09
N GLY A 469 9.56 10.01 40.67
CA GLY A 469 10.86 9.44 40.26
C GLY A 469 10.87 9.07 38.77
N GLY A 470 12.05 9.21 38.14
CA GLY A 470 12.25 8.98 36.70
C GLY A 470 12.12 10.22 35.81
N LEU A 471 11.59 11.34 36.33
CA LEU A 471 11.34 12.55 35.54
C LEU A 471 12.59 13.29 35.06
N CYS A 472 13.77 13.00 35.61
CA CYS A 472 15.01 13.59 35.09
C CYS A 472 15.33 13.18 33.65
N GLN A 473 14.72 12.10 33.15
CA GLN A 473 14.78 11.75 31.73
C GLN A 473 14.13 12.84 30.87
N ILE A 474 12.98 13.36 31.29
CA ILE A 474 12.25 14.44 30.61
C ILE A 474 13.14 15.68 30.47
N GLY A 475 13.82 16.07 31.55
CA GLY A 475 14.75 17.20 31.53
C GLY A 475 15.92 16.98 30.55
N THR A 476 16.46 15.76 30.50
CA THR A 476 17.55 15.40 29.59
C THR A 476 17.11 15.44 28.12
N THR A 477 15.92 14.91 27.80
CA THR A 477 15.36 14.95 26.43
C THR A 477 15.08 16.38 25.98
N LEU A 478 14.45 17.20 26.85
CA LEU A 478 14.21 18.62 26.58
C LEU A 478 15.50 19.41 26.38
N PHE A 479 16.55 19.11 27.15
CA PHE A 479 17.84 19.77 27.01
C PHE A 479 18.47 19.51 25.64
N ARG A 480 18.46 18.26 25.20
CA ARG A 480 18.97 17.87 23.87
C ARG A 480 18.16 18.51 22.76
N MET A 481 16.83 18.49 22.87
CA MET A 481 15.93 19.17 21.91
C MET A 481 16.23 20.67 21.84
N ALA A 482 16.32 21.36 22.98
CA ALA A 482 16.56 22.80 23.03
C ALA A 482 17.92 23.18 22.42
N MET A 483 18.98 22.40 22.69
CA MET A 483 20.28 22.61 22.05
C MET A 483 20.21 22.42 20.54
N ASN A 484 19.58 21.33 20.08
CA ASN A 484 19.40 21.04 18.65
C ASN A 484 18.53 22.09 17.94
N SER A 485 17.65 22.78 18.67
CA SER A 485 16.78 23.84 18.15
C SER A 485 17.39 25.25 18.23
N GLY A 486 18.66 25.38 18.64
CA GLY A 486 19.31 26.71 18.78
C GLY A 486 18.77 27.58 19.91
N MET A 487 18.04 27.01 20.86
CA MET A 487 17.38 27.77 21.93
C MET A 487 18.37 28.21 23.01
N LYS A 488 18.09 29.37 23.63
CA LYS A 488 18.92 29.87 24.72
C LYS A 488 18.61 29.07 25.97
N ILE A 489 19.56 28.27 26.42
CA ILE A 489 19.46 27.57 27.70
C ILE A 489 19.66 28.57 28.83
N THR A 490 18.64 28.73 29.69
CA THR A 490 18.68 29.70 30.79
C THR A 490 18.93 29.03 32.14
N GLU A 491 18.54 27.77 32.30
CA GLU A 491 18.85 26.98 33.49
C GLU A 491 19.15 25.52 33.11
N ARG A 492 20.31 25.02 33.52
CA ARG A 492 20.70 23.62 33.40
C ARG A 492 21.56 23.18 34.57
N ARG A 493 21.26 22.01 35.12
CA ARG A 493 22.10 21.32 36.13
C ARG A 493 22.29 19.87 35.73
N ASN A 494 23.52 19.35 35.78
CA ASN A 494 23.79 17.92 35.59
C ASN A 494 23.36 17.09 36.81
N HIS A 495 23.15 15.80 36.61
CA HIS A 495 22.92 14.85 37.70
C HIS A 495 24.10 14.80 38.67
N SER A 496 23.83 14.49 39.94
CA SER A 496 24.89 14.34 40.94
C SER A 496 25.74 13.08 40.74
N LEU A 497 25.20 12.04 40.09
CA LEU A 497 25.85 10.75 39.84
C LEU A 497 25.87 10.48 38.33
N VAL A 498 26.84 9.71 37.85
CA VAL A 498 26.83 9.20 36.48
C VAL A 498 25.74 8.15 36.36
N VAL A 499 24.83 8.34 35.41
CA VAL A 499 23.72 7.43 35.13
C VAL A 499 23.81 7.05 33.66
N SER A 500 24.12 5.78 33.39
CA SER A 500 24.51 5.32 32.06
C SER A 500 23.48 5.56 30.97
N TYR A 501 22.19 5.47 31.28
CA TYR A 501 21.10 5.71 30.32
C TYR A 501 20.86 7.20 30.01
N TYR A 502 21.57 8.13 30.68
CA TYR A 502 21.63 9.55 30.28
C TYR A 502 22.90 9.91 29.52
N ASN A 503 23.76 8.93 29.24
CA ASN A 503 24.96 9.18 28.47
C ASN A 503 24.61 9.66 27.05
N ASP A 504 25.56 10.32 26.42
CA ASP A 504 25.44 10.80 25.05
C ASP A 504 25.10 9.63 24.10
N PRO A 505 24.11 9.80 23.20
CA PRO A 505 23.67 8.72 22.34
C PRO A 505 24.74 8.29 21.32
N VAL A 506 25.74 9.12 21.03
CA VAL A 506 26.76 8.83 20.01
C VAL A 506 28.00 8.19 20.63
N ASN A 507 28.55 8.76 21.70
CA ASN A 507 29.80 8.28 22.27
C ASN A 507 29.64 7.57 23.63
N HIS A 508 28.43 7.50 24.17
CA HIS A 508 28.10 6.87 25.45
C HIS A 508 28.87 7.41 26.66
N LEU A 509 29.30 8.68 26.62
CA LEU A 509 29.93 9.38 27.74
C LEU A 509 28.94 10.30 28.48
N PRO A 510 29.10 10.54 29.79
CA PRO A 510 28.23 11.45 30.53
C PRO A 510 28.53 12.92 30.21
N GLY A 511 27.50 13.77 30.17
CA GLY A 511 27.68 15.22 29.99
C GLY A 511 26.48 15.95 29.42
N THR A 512 25.72 15.30 28.54
CA THR A 512 24.57 15.90 27.83
C THR A 512 23.24 15.66 28.54
N ASP A 513 23.27 15.62 29.87
CA ASP A 513 22.12 15.44 30.75
C ASP A 513 21.69 16.73 31.46
N ALA A 514 20.42 16.77 31.84
CA ALA A 514 19.85 17.79 32.72
C ALA A 514 18.92 17.12 33.74
N THR A 515 19.08 17.48 35.01
CA THR A 515 18.25 16.97 36.10
C THR A 515 17.15 17.95 36.47
N ILE A 516 16.03 17.44 36.97
CA ILE A 516 14.92 18.23 37.53
C ILE A 516 14.49 17.66 38.88
N TYR A 517 14.13 18.55 39.82
CA TYR A 517 13.55 18.21 41.12
C TYR A 517 12.74 19.40 41.63
N ASP A 518 11.54 19.18 42.17
CA ASP A 518 10.70 20.27 42.68
C ASP A 518 11.19 20.80 44.04
N PRO A 519 11.38 22.12 44.25
CA PRO A 519 11.25 23.23 43.29
C PRO A 519 12.48 23.52 42.44
N ASN A 520 13.65 23.01 42.83
CA ASN A 520 14.89 23.12 42.04
C ASN A 520 15.73 21.84 42.19
N PRO A 521 16.55 21.48 41.19
CA PRO A 521 16.79 22.17 39.91
C PRO A 521 15.63 22.10 38.90
N ASP A 522 15.54 23.07 37.98
CA ASP A 522 14.60 23.09 36.85
C ASP A 522 15.36 23.25 35.52
N PHE A 523 14.98 22.52 34.48
CA PHE A 523 15.54 22.75 33.16
C PHE A 523 14.71 23.81 32.43
N ARG A 524 15.36 24.88 31.96
CA ARG A 524 14.73 26.03 31.33
C ARG A 524 15.44 26.51 30.07
N PHE A 525 14.66 26.97 29.12
CA PHE A 525 15.16 27.65 27.93
C PHE A 525 14.22 28.80 27.55
N LEU A 526 14.77 29.80 26.84
CA LEU A 526 14.02 30.95 26.35
C LEU A 526 13.65 30.74 24.88
N ASN A 527 12.38 30.96 24.54
CA ASN A 527 12.00 31.19 23.14
C ASN A 527 12.44 32.60 22.75
N ASP A 528 13.63 32.71 22.14
CA ASP A 528 14.17 33.95 21.59
C ASP A 528 13.92 34.11 20.08
N THR A 529 12.93 33.39 19.54
CA THR A 529 12.42 33.58 18.16
C THR A 529 11.38 34.71 18.10
N ALA A 530 11.01 35.12 16.89
CA ALA A 530 9.96 36.12 16.67
C ALA A 530 8.53 35.55 16.79
N ASN A 531 8.36 34.24 16.70
CA ASN A 531 7.07 33.55 16.62
C ASN A 531 6.86 32.55 17.77
N TYR A 532 5.69 31.95 17.84
CA TYR A 532 5.45 30.88 18.78
C TYR A 532 6.27 29.66 18.40
N VAL A 533 6.70 28.91 19.41
CA VAL A 533 7.21 27.55 19.21
C VAL A 533 6.30 26.54 19.91
N LEU A 534 6.15 25.36 19.32
CA LEU A 534 5.31 24.28 19.81
C LEU A 534 6.17 23.09 20.21
N LEU A 535 6.02 22.65 21.45
CA LEU A 535 6.58 21.40 21.94
C LEU A 535 5.62 20.25 21.64
N GLU A 536 6.04 19.36 20.75
CA GLU A 536 5.42 18.06 20.52
C GLU A 536 6.24 16.98 21.21
N THR A 537 5.56 16.01 21.81
CA THR A 537 6.23 14.91 22.52
C THR A 537 5.60 13.58 22.13
N ASP A 538 6.44 12.60 21.81
CA ASP A 538 6.01 11.25 21.43
C ASP A 538 6.81 10.17 22.16
N ILE A 539 6.24 8.96 22.19
CA ILE A 539 6.85 7.74 22.72
C ILE A 539 6.80 6.66 21.64
N ASN A 540 7.97 6.22 21.18
CA ASN A 540 8.05 5.00 20.40
C ASN A 540 7.99 3.79 21.35
N TRP A 541 6.82 3.17 21.45
CA TRP A 541 6.60 2.01 22.32
C TRP A 541 7.33 0.73 21.87
N ASN A 542 7.71 0.63 20.61
CA ASN A 542 8.45 -0.53 20.09
C ASN A 542 9.91 -0.48 20.53
N THR A 543 10.53 0.70 20.49
CA THR A 543 11.94 0.90 20.88
C THR A 543 12.11 1.42 22.30
N MET A 544 11.02 1.83 22.97
CA MET A 544 11.02 2.50 24.27
C MET A 544 11.83 3.81 24.26
N GLU A 545 11.66 4.61 23.21
CA GLU A 545 12.36 5.89 23.04
C GLU A 545 11.40 7.08 23.23
N LEU A 546 11.88 8.15 23.89
CA LEU A 546 11.22 9.45 23.94
C LEU A 546 11.72 10.34 22.81
N ILE A 547 10.79 11.01 22.13
CA ILE A 547 11.08 11.90 21.01
C ILE A 547 10.37 13.24 21.28
N PHE A 548 11.15 14.30 21.54
CA PHE A 548 10.62 15.65 21.72
C PHE A 548 11.02 16.51 20.53
N THR A 549 10.04 17.13 19.89
CA THR A 549 10.20 17.95 18.69
C THR A 549 9.75 19.36 19.00
N LEU A 550 10.59 20.34 18.68
CA LEU A 550 10.25 21.75 18.79
C LEU A 550 9.95 22.28 17.39
N TRP A 551 8.71 22.70 17.17
CA TRP A 551 8.25 23.30 15.92
C TRP A 551 8.23 24.83 16.02
N GLY A 552 8.43 25.52 14.91
CA GLY A 552 8.41 26.98 14.83
C GLY A 552 8.62 27.49 13.41
N THR A 553 9.15 28.71 13.28
CA THR A 553 9.60 29.28 12.00
C THR A 553 11.12 29.26 11.96
N ASP A 554 11.72 28.78 10.87
CA ASP A 554 13.15 28.98 10.66
C ASP A 554 13.44 30.47 10.49
N ASP A 555 14.32 30.99 11.35
CA ASP A 555 14.82 32.35 11.24
C ASP A 555 16.23 32.40 10.64
N GLY A 556 16.85 31.25 10.34
CA GLY A 556 18.23 31.10 9.87
C GLY A 556 19.24 30.89 11.00
N ARG A 557 18.78 30.48 12.21
CA ARG A 557 19.66 30.14 13.32
C ARG A 557 20.37 28.82 13.07
N GLU A 558 21.65 28.77 13.44
CA GLU A 558 22.43 27.52 13.42
C GLU A 558 22.81 27.11 14.83
N ALA A 559 22.82 25.81 15.10
CA ALA A 559 23.19 25.27 16.40
C ALA A 559 23.97 23.97 16.29
N SER A 560 24.92 23.77 17.20
CA SER A 560 25.69 22.53 17.33
C SER A 560 26.21 22.36 18.74
N PHE A 561 26.50 21.13 19.14
CA PHE A 561 27.27 20.88 20.35
C PHE A 561 28.31 19.80 20.09
N THR A 562 29.47 19.91 20.75
CA THR A 562 30.48 18.85 20.72
C THR A 562 30.02 17.67 21.57
N HIS A 563 30.33 16.43 21.20
CA HIS A 563 30.13 15.31 22.11
C HIS A 563 30.90 15.51 23.43
N PRO A 564 30.37 15.04 24.57
CA PRO A 564 31.01 15.25 25.86
C PRO A 564 32.32 14.49 25.98
N VAL A 565 33.29 15.14 26.60
CA VAL A 565 34.62 14.58 26.89
C VAL A 565 34.78 14.43 28.39
N VAL A 566 35.21 13.25 28.84
CA VAL A 566 35.55 12.99 30.24
C VAL A 566 37.00 13.46 30.48
N ARG A 567 37.18 14.51 31.28
CA ARG A 567 38.51 14.97 31.73
C ARG A 567 39.14 13.95 32.67
N ARG A 568 38.34 13.41 33.59
CA ARG A 568 38.79 12.48 34.62
C ARG A 568 37.64 11.65 35.16
N TRP A 569 37.89 10.35 35.33
CA TRP A 569 37.05 9.44 36.11
C TRP A 569 37.46 9.47 37.58
N ILE A 570 36.48 9.47 38.48
CA ILE A 570 36.66 9.51 39.92
C ILE A 570 36.21 8.15 40.48
N PRO A 571 37.12 7.29 40.97
CA PRO A 571 36.74 5.99 41.51
C PRO A 571 35.85 6.15 42.75
N TYR A 572 34.99 5.16 42.98
CA TYR A 572 34.24 5.07 44.22
C TYR A 572 35.09 4.47 45.34
N GLY A 573 34.83 4.88 46.58
CA GLY A 573 35.54 4.38 47.77
C GLY A 573 35.11 2.96 48.17
N PRO A 574 35.70 2.41 49.26
CA PRO A 574 35.32 1.10 49.79
C PRO A 574 33.85 1.07 50.24
N THR A 575 33.24 -0.11 50.21
CA THR A 575 31.85 -0.34 50.65
C THR A 575 31.63 0.17 52.08
N LYS A 576 30.62 1.02 52.26
CA LYS A 576 30.18 1.50 53.57
C LYS A 576 29.12 0.57 54.14
N ILE A 577 29.30 0.13 55.38
CA ILE A 577 28.30 -0.65 56.12
C ILE A 577 27.61 0.27 57.12
N ILE A 578 26.28 0.31 57.09
CA ILE A 578 25.46 1.10 58.01
C ILE A 578 24.52 0.15 58.74
N GLU A 579 24.61 0.10 60.06
CA GLU A 579 23.69 -0.68 60.87
C GLU A 579 22.31 -0.01 60.91
N THR A 580 21.25 -0.81 60.85
CA THR A 580 19.87 -0.31 60.84
C THR A 580 18.92 -1.23 61.58
N THR A 581 17.88 -0.67 62.17
CA THR A 581 16.76 -1.41 62.77
C THR A 581 15.62 -1.64 61.78
N LYS A 582 15.72 -1.08 60.56
CA LYS A 582 14.73 -1.24 59.48
C LYS A 582 14.80 -2.61 58.79
N LEU A 583 15.88 -3.36 59.03
CA LEU A 583 16.09 -4.71 58.49
C LEU A 583 16.11 -5.71 59.65
N ALA A 584 15.62 -6.92 59.40
CA ALA A 584 15.72 -8.01 60.37
C ALA A 584 17.19 -8.26 60.76
N PRO A 585 17.49 -8.64 62.00
CA PRO A 585 18.86 -8.89 62.44
C PRO A 585 19.63 -9.81 61.48
N GLY A 586 20.79 -9.35 61.00
CA GLY A 586 21.62 -10.06 60.02
C GLY A 586 21.19 -9.92 58.55
N ALA A 587 20.01 -9.38 58.25
CA ALA A 587 19.59 -9.10 56.88
C ALA A 587 20.39 -7.93 56.29
N ARG A 588 20.78 -8.05 55.01
CA ARG A 588 21.62 -7.09 54.30
C ARG A 588 20.94 -6.58 53.04
N SER A 589 20.95 -5.27 52.82
CA SER A 589 20.49 -4.62 51.58
C SER A 589 21.53 -3.62 51.10
N CYS A 590 21.99 -3.70 49.85
CA CYS A 590 23.07 -2.87 49.33
C CYS A 590 22.63 -2.07 48.10
N GLN A 591 22.90 -0.76 48.10
CA GLN A 591 22.79 0.07 46.90
C GLN A 591 24.09 0.02 46.07
N HIS A 592 23.99 0.19 44.75
CA HIS A 592 25.14 0.12 43.84
C HIS A 592 26.18 1.24 44.07
N ALA A 593 27.43 1.00 43.66
CA ALA A 593 28.48 2.00 43.67
C ALA A 593 28.49 2.81 42.35
N TYR A 594 28.80 4.09 42.40
CA TYR A 594 28.81 4.97 41.23
C TYR A 594 30.20 5.57 41.05
N THR A 595 30.81 5.33 39.91
CA THR A 595 32.02 6.04 39.48
C THR A 595 31.64 7.49 39.17
N GLY A 596 32.38 8.44 39.74
CA GLY A 596 32.23 9.86 39.43
C GLY A 596 32.97 10.24 38.17
N ALA A 597 32.72 11.44 37.66
CA ALA A 597 33.38 11.96 36.47
C ALA A 597 33.40 13.49 36.48
N GLU A 598 34.40 14.07 35.83
CA GLU A 598 34.42 15.47 35.42
C GLU A 598 34.36 15.51 33.90
N THR A 599 33.31 16.12 33.35
CA THR A 599 33.10 16.16 31.90
C THR A 599 32.83 17.57 31.42
N PHE A 600 33.08 17.80 30.14
CA PHE A 600 32.71 19.06 29.51
C PHE A 600 32.29 18.84 28.06
N PHE A 601 31.49 19.76 27.57
CA PHE A 601 31.18 19.90 26.16
C PHE A 601 30.87 21.35 25.83
N THR A 602 30.93 21.72 24.56
CA THR A 602 30.63 23.08 24.10
C THR A 602 29.34 23.08 23.31
N TYR A 603 28.39 23.90 23.72
CA TYR A 603 27.21 24.24 22.92
C TYR A 603 27.48 25.56 22.19
N THR A 604 27.25 25.59 20.88
CA THR A 604 27.42 26.78 20.06
C THR A 604 26.15 27.04 19.28
N ARG A 605 25.69 28.28 19.30
CA ARG A 605 24.57 28.75 18.49
C ARG A 605 24.91 30.06 17.81
N GLN A 606 24.34 30.29 16.64
CA GLN A 606 24.49 31.53 15.89
C GLN A 606 23.13 32.00 15.43
N LEU A 607 22.76 33.21 15.85
CA LEU A 607 21.56 33.86 15.36
C LEU A 607 21.87 34.63 14.06
N PRO A 608 20.87 34.81 13.16
CA PRO A 608 21.04 35.52 11.91
C PRO A 608 21.63 36.92 12.12
N GLY A 609 22.73 37.22 11.43
CA GLY A 609 23.40 38.52 11.52
C GLY A 609 24.04 38.83 12.88
N LYS A 610 24.17 37.85 13.78
CA LYS A 610 24.87 37.99 15.06
C LYS A 610 26.12 37.11 15.13
N ASP A 611 27.00 37.46 16.06
CA ASP A 611 28.18 36.66 16.39
C ASP A 611 27.80 35.30 17.01
N LYS A 612 28.69 34.32 16.89
CA LYS A 612 28.53 33.00 17.51
C LYS A 612 28.53 33.12 19.03
N GLU A 613 27.55 32.52 19.67
CA GLU A 613 27.48 32.35 21.12
C GLU A 613 27.88 30.92 21.47
N SER A 614 29.00 30.75 22.19
CA SER A 614 29.47 29.45 22.68
C SER A 614 29.47 29.39 24.20
N ILE A 615 28.93 28.32 24.76
CA ILE A 615 28.90 28.03 26.20
C ILE A 615 29.57 26.68 26.43
N VAL A 616 30.57 26.65 27.32
CA VAL A 616 31.17 25.40 27.79
C VAL A 616 30.39 24.92 29.00
N TYR A 617 29.71 23.79 28.86
CA TYR A 617 29.06 23.11 29.96
C TYR A 617 30.05 22.18 30.64
N GLU A 618 30.41 22.51 31.88
CA GLU A 618 31.17 21.62 32.75
C GLU A 618 30.21 20.86 33.68
N SER A 619 30.43 19.55 33.81
CA SER A 619 29.61 18.68 34.65
C SER A 619 30.50 17.94 35.63
N TYR A 620 30.12 18.01 36.92
CA TYR A 620 30.76 17.25 37.99
C TYR A 620 29.79 16.21 38.53
N TYR A 621 30.16 14.94 38.40
CA TYR A 621 29.46 13.80 38.97
C TYR A 621 30.31 13.26 40.12
N ARG A 622 29.77 13.26 41.33
CA ARG A 622 30.48 12.73 42.50
C ARG A 622 30.52 11.20 42.41
N SER A 623 31.56 10.59 42.95
CA SER A 623 31.55 9.14 43.18
C SER A 623 30.75 8.80 44.43
N LEU A 624 30.16 7.60 44.46
CA LEU A 624 29.39 7.08 45.59
C LEU A 624 29.82 5.62 45.83
N PRO A 625 30.40 5.27 46.99
CA PRO A 625 30.68 3.87 47.31
C PRO A 625 29.39 3.06 47.42
N GLN A 626 29.51 1.74 47.28
CA GLN A 626 28.43 0.82 47.64
C GLN A 626 28.05 1.05 49.12
N ILE A 627 26.78 1.26 49.41
CA ILE A 627 26.29 1.39 50.80
C ILE A 627 25.42 0.18 51.11
N CYS A 628 25.78 -0.57 52.15
CA CYS A 628 25.08 -1.75 52.61
C CYS A 628 24.48 -1.51 53.99
N LEU A 629 23.16 -1.58 54.07
CA LEU A 629 22.42 -1.61 55.33
C LEU A 629 22.46 -3.02 55.92
N VAL A 630 22.75 -3.15 57.22
CA VAL A 630 22.75 -4.43 57.96
C VAL A 630 21.83 -4.34 59.17
N GLY A 631 20.90 -5.27 59.30
CA GLY A 631 19.94 -5.32 60.40
C GLY A 631 20.59 -5.63 61.75
N ILE A 632 20.29 -4.84 62.78
CA ILE A 632 20.71 -5.07 64.18
C ILE A 632 19.52 -5.16 65.13
N VAL A 633 19.70 -5.83 66.27
CA VAL A 633 18.70 -5.88 67.35
C VAL A 633 18.77 -4.58 68.16
N THR A 634 17.65 -3.88 68.34
CA THR A 634 17.56 -2.81 69.34
C THR A 634 17.83 -3.40 70.72
N ALA A 635 18.92 -2.98 71.38
CA ALA A 635 19.11 -3.28 72.79
C ALA A 635 17.91 -2.72 73.55
N THR A 636 17.15 -3.59 74.22
CA THR A 636 16.16 -3.19 75.21
C THR A 636 16.87 -2.28 76.22
N PRO A 637 16.34 -1.09 76.57
CA PRO A 637 16.91 -0.33 77.67
C PRO A 637 16.93 -1.25 78.90
N PRO A 638 18.00 -1.27 79.71
CA PRO A 638 17.94 -1.96 80.98
C PRO A 638 16.79 -1.35 81.78
N CYS A 639 15.84 -2.18 82.22
CA CYS A 639 14.81 -1.76 83.16
C CYS A 639 15.50 -1.26 84.44
N GLU A 640 15.60 0.06 84.62
CA GLU A 640 15.88 0.64 85.93
C GLU A 640 14.56 0.75 86.70
N GLY A 641 14.44 0.00 87.80
CA GLY A 641 13.46 0.25 88.86
C GLY A 641 12.21 -0.64 88.86
N GLU A 642 11.82 -1.06 90.06
CA GLU A 642 10.90 -2.15 90.41
C GLU A 642 9.47 -2.02 89.85
N ALA A 643 9.10 -2.90 88.91
CA ALA A 643 7.78 -3.55 88.83
C ALA A 643 7.72 -4.47 87.58
N CYS A 644 8.20 -5.70 87.71
CA CYS A 644 7.87 -6.77 86.78
C CYS A 644 7.45 -8.00 87.60
N SER A 645 6.16 -8.10 87.92
CA SER A 645 5.58 -9.34 88.42
C SER A 645 5.19 -10.22 87.22
N PRO A 646 5.54 -11.53 87.21
CA PRO A 646 5.09 -12.45 86.18
C PRO A 646 3.63 -12.85 86.43
N PRO A 647 2.83 -13.14 85.38
CA PRO A 647 1.51 -13.74 85.59
C PRO A 647 1.65 -15.21 86.02
N ILE A 648 0.93 -15.54 87.08
CA ILE A 648 0.76 -16.89 87.62
C ILE A 648 -0.09 -17.71 86.64
N VAL A 649 0.43 -18.86 86.25
CA VAL A 649 -0.29 -19.92 85.53
C VAL A 649 -1.22 -20.64 86.53
N LEU A 650 -2.51 -20.79 86.21
CA LEU A 650 -3.40 -21.75 86.87
C LEU A 650 -3.64 -22.94 85.93
N PRO A 651 -3.62 -24.19 86.43
CA PRO A 651 -3.86 -25.38 85.61
C PRO A 651 -5.34 -25.80 85.61
N GLU A 652 -5.92 -25.99 84.43
CA GLU A 652 -6.31 -27.31 83.85
C GLU A 652 -6.47 -27.17 82.33
#